data_AF-A0A817JMR2-F1
#
_entry.id   AF-A0A817JMR2-F1
#
_cell.length_a   1.000
_cell.length_b   1.000
_cell.length_c   1.000
_cell.angle_alpha   90.00
_cell.angle_beta   90.00
_cell.angle_gamma   90.00
#
_symmetry.space_group_name_H-M   'P 1'
#
loop_
_entity.id
_entity.type
_entity.pdbx_description
1 polymer ?
#
loop_
_entity_poly.entity_id
_entity_poly.type
_entity_poly.pdbx_seq_one_letter_code
_entity_poly.pdbx_strand_id
1 'polypeptide(L)'
;MDALRTIPELDTKTAGTYYHSIENIHGYMPHLLGEVEKLVIAIDQQSGITNYRYLARSLSRLKNAEWINQVSPGAYDNLMRRITEELMQYACQLEDSLMKINFSLKCPENVSIAKEIVEKIESTRDLERSVPELEKYRSNIRQRFLRCTQDAFNRIQKTFNLQDKDVYQIKQHLKELQEIQQECSNLHPACIFLQKQGYASINMLNSDIDELKAKNKQEIEVLTAAQRDMESELQNLNLIVQKSTNLSSSSTDEDVFGIFSDMIGLDSQKRRSQTETYLRSSEYSSIESVYEKFSNVRKKHRQISQRIEDQRAELRISLGRLESIKKEHDLLIDVGHSSSKEVSFLQEKGFDSYELLSKNIQEKERIFNERGQNQQSYHFSGRLDASTANSALVYISQCEKVGHDRVRENATDANENLRKYIKEYGIFLKQEINMKFNYMRTIDDERDPFLYSQDLEMRLQELSSSSKFAHVFECINAAETVEDLQQKFLEFHRILSSKMEEYKNASKIKELRDQVIIAQALACVDRFCANILAGNGFADLYKQYQREIHKECRIAYKTVLDYISKGDYPNVDMALSDIQDKPLNPRDKAQIQNDLHCSLNKLMNDTKSIANWLSGKVEREDNRNQITEIKENIEKIRIACNKHMIMKLLDEDTQTSLKKFDNEINETLSRIILKGLNSIEAFMDADSFSEAEHGMETLSKV
;
A
#
# COMPACT_ATOMS: atom_id res chain seq x y z
N MET A 1 -66.55 -48.93 42.89
CA MET A 1 -66.94 -50.32 43.21
C MET A 1 -67.03 -50.50 44.72
N ASP A 2 -66.01 -50.14 45.50
CA ASP A 2 -66.03 -50.26 46.98
C ASP A 2 -67.17 -49.48 47.63
N ALA A 3 -67.46 -48.28 47.15
CA ALA A 3 -68.60 -47.48 47.61
C ALA A 3 -69.98 -48.11 47.30
N LEU A 4 -70.07 -49.03 46.32
CA LEU A 4 -71.32 -49.77 46.04
C LEU A 4 -71.46 -51.00 46.94
N ARG A 5 -70.38 -51.47 47.56
CA ARG A 5 -70.36 -52.61 48.49
C ARG A 5 -70.79 -52.24 49.91
N THR A 6 -70.95 -50.95 50.21
CA THR A 6 -71.56 -50.48 51.47
C THR A 6 -73.06 -50.74 51.52
N ILE A 7 -73.67 -51.14 50.40
CA ILE A 7 -75.08 -51.55 50.28
C ILE A 7 -75.15 -53.09 50.29
N PRO A 8 -75.64 -53.72 51.37
CA PRO A 8 -75.57 -55.18 51.56
C PRO A 8 -76.24 -56.02 50.47
N GLU A 9 -77.33 -55.55 49.87
CA GLU A 9 -78.03 -56.28 48.79
C GLU A 9 -77.27 -56.27 47.47
N LEU A 10 -76.44 -55.24 47.24
CA LEU A 10 -75.59 -55.15 46.05
C LEU A 10 -74.30 -55.95 46.27
N ASP A 11 -73.75 -55.96 47.48
CA ASP A 11 -72.56 -56.73 47.82
C ASP A 11 -72.75 -58.23 47.54
N THR A 12 -73.82 -58.80 48.10
CA THR A 12 -74.14 -60.23 47.93
C THR A 12 -74.38 -60.65 46.47
N LYS A 13 -74.94 -59.76 45.64
CA LYS A 13 -75.21 -60.05 44.21
C LYS A 13 -74.02 -59.79 43.28
N THR A 14 -73.10 -58.91 43.67
CA THR A 14 -71.99 -58.47 42.80
C THR A 14 -70.61 -58.89 43.29
N ALA A 15 -70.51 -59.50 44.48
CA ALA A 15 -69.25 -59.94 45.09
C ALA A 15 -68.41 -60.82 44.14
N GLY A 16 -69.00 -61.80 43.47
CA GLY A 16 -68.28 -62.67 42.52
C GLY A 16 -67.64 -61.89 41.36
N THR A 17 -68.42 -61.03 40.70
CA THR A 17 -67.93 -60.16 39.60
C THR A 17 -66.91 -59.14 40.10
N TYR A 18 -67.10 -58.62 41.31
CA TYR A 18 -66.17 -57.69 41.95
C TYR A 18 -64.82 -58.36 42.22
N TYR A 19 -64.80 -59.51 42.91
CA TYR A 19 -63.56 -60.22 43.23
C TYR A 19 -62.86 -60.68 41.95
N HIS A 20 -63.61 -61.16 40.95
CA HIS A 20 -63.05 -61.51 39.66
C HIS A 20 -62.46 -60.30 38.92
N SER A 21 -63.11 -59.13 38.99
CA SER A 21 -62.59 -57.89 38.39
C SER A 21 -61.33 -57.40 39.11
N ILE A 22 -61.29 -57.48 40.45
CA ILE A 22 -60.09 -57.14 41.25
C ILE A 22 -58.95 -58.13 40.98
N GLU A 23 -59.25 -59.43 40.85
CA GLU A 23 -58.26 -60.46 40.53
C GLU A 23 -57.71 -60.31 39.11
N ASN A 24 -58.56 -59.96 38.14
CA ASN A 24 -58.13 -59.64 36.76
C ASN A 24 -57.25 -58.37 36.73
N ILE A 25 -57.61 -57.36 37.52
CA ILE A 25 -56.81 -56.16 37.74
C ILE A 25 -55.44 -56.53 38.35
N HIS A 26 -55.42 -57.35 39.40
CA HIS A 26 -54.19 -57.83 40.03
C HIS A 26 -53.35 -58.65 39.09
N GLY A 27 -53.94 -59.50 38.25
CA GLY A 27 -53.24 -60.29 37.24
C GLY A 27 -52.65 -59.44 36.11
N TYR A 28 -53.26 -58.29 35.80
CA TYR A 28 -52.77 -57.34 34.81
C TYR A 28 -51.60 -56.49 35.31
N MET A 29 -51.49 -56.25 36.62
CA MET A 29 -50.40 -55.44 37.20
C MET A 29 -48.99 -56.01 36.93
N PRO A 30 -48.70 -57.31 37.13
CA PRO A 30 -47.42 -57.93 36.77
C PRO A 30 -47.07 -57.80 35.28
N HIS A 31 -48.07 -57.80 34.40
CA HIS A 31 -47.85 -57.63 32.96
C HIS A 31 -47.40 -56.20 32.64
N LEU A 32 -48.10 -55.19 33.18
CA LEU A 32 -47.69 -53.79 33.06
C LEU A 32 -46.29 -53.55 33.66
N LEU A 33 -46.01 -54.13 34.83
CA LEU A 33 -44.70 -54.09 35.49
C LEU A 33 -43.61 -54.71 34.60
N GLY A 34 -43.87 -55.89 34.03
CA GLY A 34 -42.93 -56.58 33.14
C GLY A 34 -42.68 -55.86 31.82
N GLU A 35 -43.67 -55.18 31.25
CA GLU A 35 -43.48 -54.34 30.06
C GLU A 35 -42.62 -53.10 30.37
N VAL A 36 -42.84 -52.48 31.53
CA VAL A 36 -42.07 -51.34 32.00
C VAL A 36 -40.62 -51.74 32.34
N GLU A 37 -40.39 -52.88 32.99
CA GLU A 37 -39.03 -53.37 33.27
C GLU A 37 -38.27 -53.73 31.99
N LYS A 38 -38.92 -54.34 31.00
CA LYS A 38 -38.31 -54.58 29.68
C LYS A 38 -37.92 -53.27 28.98
N LEU A 39 -38.72 -52.22 29.14
CA LEU A 39 -38.40 -50.88 28.62
C LEU A 39 -37.23 -50.24 29.36
N VAL A 40 -37.15 -50.38 30.69
CA VAL A 40 -35.99 -49.92 31.49
C VAL A 40 -34.72 -50.66 31.06
N ILE A 41 -34.77 -51.98 30.91
CA ILE A 41 -33.63 -52.78 30.42
C ILE A 41 -33.23 -52.37 28.99
N ALA A 42 -34.19 -52.02 28.13
CA ALA A 42 -33.88 -51.54 26.78
C ALA A 42 -33.19 -50.17 26.76
N ILE A 43 -33.53 -49.29 27.72
CA ILE A 43 -32.82 -48.01 27.93
C ILE A 43 -31.39 -48.27 28.42
N ASP A 44 -31.23 -49.17 29.39
CA ASP A 44 -29.95 -49.49 30.04
C ASP A 44 -28.97 -50.23 29.09
N GLN A 45 -29.48 -51.13 28.25
CA GLN A 45 -28.66 -51.92 27.31
C GLN A 45 -28.23 -51.14 26.05
N GLN A 46 -28.71 -49.91 25.85
CA GLN A 46 -28.40 -49.05 24.69
C GLN A 46 -28.59 -49.73 23.31
N SER A 47 -29.35 -50.83 23.26
CA SER A 47 -29.24 -51.87 22.23
C SER A 47 -30.22 -51.71 21.06
N GLY A 48 -30.91 -50.57 20.95
CA GLY A 48 -31.75 -50.27 19.79
C GLY A 48 -32.46 -48.92 19.83
N ILE A 49 -33.15 -48.60 18.73
CA ILE A 49 -34.01 -47.41 18.56
C ILE A 49 -35.12 -47.49 19.61
N THR A 50 -34.86 -46.93 20.79
CA THR A 50 -35.84 -46.83 21.86
C THR A 50 -36.95 -45.91 21.38
N ASN A 51 -38.17 -46.43 21.23
CA ASN A 51 -39.31 -45.63 20.83
C ASN A 51 -39.80 -44.81 22.04
N TYR A 52 -39.15 -43.69 22.31
CA TYR A 52 -39.45 -42.81 23.44
C TYR A 52 -40.90 -42.30 23.44
N ARG A 53 -41.53 -42.22 22.26
CA ARG A 53 -42.95 -41.89 22.14
C ARG A 53 -43.87 -43.00 22.64
N TYR A 54 -43.50 -44.27 22.40
CA TYR A 54 -44.20 -45.42 22.99
C TYR A 54 -44.02 -45.42 24.51
N LEU A 55 -42.79 -45.22 25.00
CA LEU A 55 -42.51 -45.12 26.43
C LEU A 55 -43.30 -43.99 27.10
N ALA A 56 -43.36 -42.80 26.50
CA ALA A 56 -44.16 -41.68 27.02
C ALA A 56 -45.65 -42.01 27.14
N ARG A 57 -46.21 -42.77 26.17
CA ARG A 57 -47.60 -43.25 26.25
C ARG A 57 -47.79 -44.27 27.36
N SER A 58 -46.85 -45.20 27.52
CA SER A 58 -46.89 -46.20 28.59
C SER A 58 -46.79 -45.55 29.97
N LEU A 59 -45.90 -44.57 30.13
CA LEU A 59 -45.78 -43.78 31.37
C LEU A 59 -47.04 -42.96 31.66
N SER A 60 -47.66 -42.36 30.63
CA SER A 60 -48.92 -41.64 30.81
C SER A 60 -50.06 -42.58 31.24
N ARG A 61 -50.13 -43.80 30.69
CA ARG A 61 -51.11 -44.82 31.11
C ARG A 61 -50.86 -45.26 32.54
N LEU A 62 -49.59 -45.48 32.91
CA LEU A 62 -49.19 -45.83 34.27
C LEU A 62 -49.57 -44.71 35.25
N LYS A 63 -49.30 -43.45 34.91
CA LYS A 63 -49.68 -42.27 35.73
C LYS A 63 -51.19 -42.18 35.96
N ASN A 64 -51.99 -42.53 34.96
CA ASN A 64 -53.46 -42.59 35.11
C ASN A 64 -53.94 -43.81 35.92
N ALA A 65 -53.05 -44.76 36.22
CA ALA A 65 -53.31 -45.93 37.04
C ALA A 65 -52.89 -45.74 38.51
N GLU A 66 -52.78 -44.50 38.99
CA GLU A 66 -52.44 -44.17 40.39
C GLU A 66 -53.37 -44.85 41.41
N TRP A 67 -54.60 -45.17 41.03
CA TRP A 67 -55.54 -45.96 41.84
C TRP A 67 -54.97 -47.32 42.28
N ILE A 68 -53.94 -47.86 41.61
CA ILE A 68 -53.23 -49.07 42.02
C ILE A 68 -52.68 -48.94 43.45
N ASN A 69 -52.26 -47.75 43.89
CA ASN A 69 -51.80 -47.51 45.26
C ASN A 69 -52.90 -47.76 46.31
N GLN A 70 -54.18 -47.64 45.94
CA GLN A 70 -55.30 -47.93 46.85
C GLN A 70 -55.47 -49.44 47.09
N VAL A 71 -54.98 -50.25 46.15
CA VAL A 71 -55.11 -51.71 46.18
C VAL A 71 -53.81 -52.39 46.64
N SER A 72 -52.65 -51.85 46.25
CA SER A 72 -51.32 -52.29 46.67
C SER A 72 -50.46 -51.08 47.05
N PRO A 73 -50.50 -50.66 48.34
CA PRO A 73 -49.81 -49.45 48.79
C PRO A 73 -48.30 -49.48 48.49
N GLY A 74 -47.80 -48.45 47.80
CA GLY A 74 -46.38 -48.24 47.52
C GLY A 74 -45.84 -48.99 46.30
N ALA A 75 -46.60 -49.91 45.69
CA ALA A 75 -46.15 -50.62 44.49
C ALA A 75 -46.01 -49.68 43.28
N TYR A 76 -46.98 -48.78 43.08
CA TYR A 76 -46.94 -47.79 42.00
C TYR A 76 -45.85 -46.73 42.26
N ASP A 77 -45.75 -46.21 43.48
CA ASP A 77 -44.75 -45.18 43.83
C ASP A 77 -43.31 -45.69 43.65
N ASN A 78 -43.04 -46.93 44.06
CA ASN A 78 -41.72 -47.55 43.89
C ASN A 78 -41.36 -47.76 42.41
N LEU A 79 -42.33 -48.17 41.59
CA LEU A 79 -42.12 -48.35 40.14
C LEU A 79 -41.85 -47.00 39.46
N MET A 80 -42.71 -46.01 39.70
CA MET A 80 -42.55 -44.67 39.11
C MET A 80 -41.22 -44.05 39.52
N ARG A 81 -40.83 -44.18 40.79
CA ARG A 81 -39.54 -43.71 41.30
C ARG A 81 -38.36 -44.38 40.57
N ARG A 82 -38.38 -45.71 40.44
CA ARG A 82 -37.32 -46.45 39.73
C ARG A 82 -37.20 -46.02 38.26
N ILE A 83 -38.30 -45.86 37.53
CA ILE A 83 -38.24 -45.41 36.12
C ILE A 83 -37.68 -43.98 36.03
N THR A 84 -38.10 -43.09 36.93
CA THR A 84 -37.58 -41.73 36.99
C THR A 84 -36.07 -41.72 37.26
N GLU A 85 -35.61 -42.50 38.26
CA GLU A 85 -34.19 -42.63 38.60
C GLU A 85 -33.35 -43.12 37.40
N GLU A 86 -33.81 -44.15 36.68
CA GLU A 86 -33.11 -44.71 35.51
C GLU A 86 -33.06 -43.72 34.32
N LEU A 87 -34.18 -43.03 34.04
CA LEU A 87 -34.22 -42.01 32.99
C LEU A 87 -33.31 -40.82 33.32
N MET A 88 -33.28 -40.41 34.59
CA MET A 88 -32.37 -39.36 35.07
C MET A 88 -30.91 -39.81 35.00
N GLN A 89 -30.61 -41.06 35.36
CA GLN A 89 -29.26 -41.63 35.27
C GLN A 89 -28.78 -41.67 33.81
N TYR A 90 -29.62 -42.12 32.88
CA TYR A 90 -29.32 -42.07 31.44
C TYR A 90 -29.07 -40.64 30.94
N ALA A 91 -29.92 -39.69 31.31
CA ALA A 91 -29.73 -38.29 30.95
C ALA A 91 -28.43 -37.70 31.52
N CYS A 92 -28.06 -38.06 32.76
CA CYS A 92 -26.79 -37.70 33.40
C CYS A 92 -25.59 -38.29 32.65
N GLN A 93 -25.67 -39.55 32.21
CA GLN A 93 -24.61 -40.19 31.42
C GLN A 93 -24.39 -39.51 30.07
N LEU A 94 -25.47 -39.09 29.40
CA LEU A 94 -25.39 -38.31 28.16
C LEU A 94 -24.73 -36.93 28.41
N GLU A 95 -25.08 -36.26 29.50
CA GLU A 95 -24.48 -34.99 29.89
C GLU A 95 -22.98 -35.16 30.18
N ASP A 96 -22.59 -36.16 30.96
CA ASP A 96 -21.19 -36.49 31.25
C ASP A 96 -20.39 -36.85 30.01
N SER A 97 -21.02 -37.59 29.08
CA SER A 97 -20.41 -37.94 27.80
C SER A 97 -20.15 -36.70 26.97
N LEU A 98 -21.10 -35.77 26.90
CA LEU A 98 -20.91 -34.48 26.21
C LEU A 98 -19.82 -33.64 26.87
N MET A 99 -19.73 -33.63 28.19
CA MET A 99 -18.73 -32.85 28.93
C MET A 99 -17.30 -33.32 28.68
N LYS A 100 -17.11 -34.60 28.32
CA LYS A 100 -15.82 -35.18 27.94
C LYS A 100 -15.42 -34.89 26.49
N ILE A 101 -16.36 -34.44 25.64
CA ILE A 101 -16.07 -34.16 24.23
C ILE A 101 -15.28 -32.86 24.09
N ASN A 102 -14.19 -32.92 23.33
CA ASN A 102 -13.37 -31.75 22.99
C ASN A 102 -13.81 -31.14 21.65
N PHE A 103 -14.37 -29.94 21.69
CA PHE A 103 -14.79 -29.15 20.51
C PHE A 103 -13.63 -28.37 19.87
N SER A 104 -12.44 -28.98 19.82
CA SER A 104 -11.27 -28.39 19.17
C SER A 104 -11.37 -28.48 17.66
N LEU A 105 -10.82 -27.49 16.95
CA LEU A 105 -10.70 -27.51 15.48
C LEU A 105 -9.89 -28.73 14.99
N LYS A 106 -9.04 -29.31 15.84
CA LYS A 106 -8.22 -30.49 15.50
C LYS A 106 -9.01 -31.80 15.48
N CYS A 107 -10.21 -31.84 16.06
CA CYS A 107 -11.04 -33.03 16.16
C CYS A 107 -12.46 -32.74 15.65
N PRO A 108 -12.63 -32.37 14.37
CA PRO A 108 -13.95 -32.00 13.81
C PRO A 108 -14.98 -33.14 13.89
N GLU A 109 -14.54 -34.39 13.91
CA GLU A 109 -15.37 -35.59 14.10
C GLU A 109 -16.15 -35.59 15.42
N ASN A 110 -15.65 -34.91 16.45
CA ASN A 110 -16.31 -34.79 17.75
C ASN A 110 -17.64 -34.02 17.68
N VAL A 111 -17.83 -33.17 16.66
CA VAL A 111 -19.10 -32.48 16.42
C VAL A 111 -20.20 -33.48 16.08
N SER A 112 -19.87 -34.52 15.30
CA SER A 112 -20.82 -35.59 14.95
C SER A 112 -21.22 -36.42 16.18
N ILE A 113 -20.25 -36.75 17.04
CA ILE A 113 -20.53 -37.47 18.30
C ILE A 113 -21.41 -36.63 19.21
N ALA A 114 -21.09 -35.33 19.36
CA ALA A 114 -21.90 -34.42 20.16
C ALA A 114 -23.33 -34.26 19.61
N LYS A 115 -23.48 -34.22 18.28
CA LYS A 115 -24.78 -34.20 17.60
C LYS A 115 -25.60 -35.44 17.96
N GLU A 116 -25.02 -36.64 17.92
CA GLU A 116 -25.73 -37.87 18.29
C GLU A 116 -26.23 -37.85 19.73
N ILE A 117 -25.43 -37.31 20.66
CA ILE A 117 -25.85 -37.14 22.07
C ILE A 117 -27.03 -36.16 22.16
N VAL A 118 -26.97 -35.04 21.45
CA VAL A 118 -28.05 -34.04 21.42
C VAL A 118 -29.32 -34.65 20.82
N GLU A 119 -29.23 -35.41 19.73
CA GLU A 119 -30.38 -36.09 19.12
C GLU A 119 -31.01 -37.13 20.07
N LYS A 120 -30.17 -37.89 20.79
CA LYS A 120 -30.64 -38.84 21.81
C LYS A 120 -31.40 -38.14 22.93
N ILE A 121 -30.89 -37.05 23.51
CA ILE A 121 -31.63 -36.35 24.58
C ILE A 121 -32.85 -35.58 24.06
N GLU A 122 -32.83 -35.04 22.83
CA GLU A 122 -34.02 -34.39 22.26
C GLU A 122 -35.15 -35.40 22.02
N SER A 123 -34.82 -36.66 21.74
CA SER A 123 -35.82 -37.72 21.60
C SER A 123 -36.54 -38.07 22.92
N THR A 124 -35.99 -37.68 24.09
CA THR A 124 -36.66 -37.87 25.38
C THR A 124 -37.68 -36.77 25.71
N ARG A 125 -37.87 -35.76 24.84
CA ARG A 125 -38.78 -34.64 25.07
C ARG A 125 -40.22 -35.06 25.42
N ASP A 126 -40.74 -36.10 24.78
CA ASP A 126 -42.10 -36.58 25.04
C ASP A 126 -42.26 -37.14 26.48
N LEU A 127 -41.15 -37.53 27.14
CA LEU A 127 -41.15 -38.04 28.51
C LEU A 127 -41.24 -36.94 29.57
N GLU A 128 -40.94 -35.69 29.23
CA GLU A 128 -40.93 -34.55 30.17
C GLU A 128 -42.29 -34.34 30.87
N ARG A 129 -43.39 -34.74 30.23
CA ARG A 129 -44.74 -34.69 30.84
C ARG A 129 -44.90 -35.63 32.02
N SER A 130 -44.13 -36.73 32.02
CA SER A 130 -44.16 -37.75 33.06
C SER A 130 -42.99 -37.58 34.04
N VAL A 131 -41.82 -37.14 33.55
CA VAL A 131 -40.60 -36.90 34.33
C VAL A 131 -40.07 -35.48 34.00
N PRO A 132 -40.58 -34.43 34.68
CA PRO A 132 -40.22 -33.04 34.40
C PRO A 132 -38.72 -32.73 34.55
N GLU A 133 -38.01 -33.47 35.41
CA GLU A 133 -36.58 -33.31 35.69
C GLU A 133 -35.71 -33.48 34.43
N LEU A 134 -36.18 -34.24 33.43
CA LEU A 134 -35.49 -34.42 32.15
C LEU A 134 -35.33 -33.12 31.35
N GLU A 135 -36.24 -32.17 31.54
CA GLU A 135 -36.16 -30.86 30.87
C GLU A 135 -34.87 -30.12 31.21
N LYS A 136 -34.43 -30.23 32.46
CA LYS A 136 -33.17 -29.63 32.93
C LYS A 136 -31.97 -30.21 32.19
N TYR A 137 -31.87 -31.54 32.10
CA TYR A 137 -30.76 -32.22 31.41
C TYR A 137 -30.76 -31.93 29.92
N ARG A 138 -31.93 -31.99 29.26
CA ARG A 138 -32.06 -31.64 27.83
C ARG A 138 -31.63 -30.21 27.57
N SER A 139 -32.11 -29.27 28.39
CA SER A 139 -31.74 -27.85 28.28
C SER A 139 -30.25 -27.63 28.50
N ASN A 140 -29.64 -28.28 29.50
CA ASN A 140 -28.21 -28.20 29.77
C ASN A 140 -27.37 -28.74 28.61
N ILE A 141 -27.67 -29.95 28.13
CA ILE A 141 -26.97 -30.58 27.00
C ILE A 141 -27.07 -29.70 25.76
N ARG A 142 -28.29 -29.22 25.42
CA ARG A 142 -28.51 -28.35 24.27
C ARG A 142 -27.74 -27.03 24.40
N GLN A 143 -27.81 -26.36 25.55
CA GLN A 143 -27.11 -25.10 25.78
C GLN A 143 -25.59 -25.29 25.76
N ARG A 144 -25.08 -26.39 26.31
CA ARG A 144 -23.66 -26.71 26.31
C ARG A 144 -23.15 -26.92 24.90
N PHE A 145 -23.85 -27.73 24.10
CA PHE A 145 -23.53 -27.93 22.69
C PHE A 145 -23.48 -26.60 21.92
N LEU A 146 -24.53 -25.79 22.04
CA LEU A 146 -24.60 -24.47 21.40
C LEU A 146 -23.44 -23.56 21.81
N ARG A 147 -23.16 -23.48 23.12
CA ARG A 147 -22.07 -22.66 23.65
C ARG A 147 -20.71 -23.11 23.13
N CYS A 148 -20.42 -24.41 23.16
CA CYS A 148 -19.16 -24.96 22.67
C CYS A 148 -18.98 -24.72 21.17
N THR A 149 -20.03 -24.91 20.36
CA THR A 149 -19.97 -24.59 18.93
C THR A 149 -19.77 -23.09 18.68
N GLN A 150 -20.45 -22.23 19.45
CA GLN A 150 -20.29 -20.78 19.35
C GLN A 150 -18.88 -20.33 19.75
N ASP A 151 -18.31 -20.90 20.81
CA ASP A 151 -16.95 -20.61 21.25
C ASP A 151 -15.94 -20.99 20.17
N ALA A 152 -16.16 -22.11 19.47
CA ALA A 152 -15.33 -22.50 18.33
C ALA A 152 -15.45 -21.49 17.17
N PHE A 153 -16.66 -21.06 16.80
CA PHE A 153 -16.84 -20.01 15.78
C PHE A 153 -16.20 -18.68 16.18
N ASN A 154 -16.35 -18.26 17.44
CA ASN A 154 -15.69 -17.05 17.95
C ASN A 154 -14.16 -17.15 17.88
N ARG A 155 -13.59 -18.34 18.14
CA ARG A 155 -12.14 -18.59 17.98
C ARG A 155 -11.72 -18.51 16.53
N ILE A 156 -12.47 -19.10 15.59
CA ILE A 156 -12.21 -19.00 14.14
C ILE A 156 -12.23 -17.53 13.74
N GLN A 157 -13.30 -16.81 14.10
CA GLN A 157 -13.47 -15.39 13.81
C GLN A 157 -12.31 -14.55 14.35
N LYS A 158 -11.86 -14.80 15.58
CA LYS A 158 -10.71 -14.09 16.18
C LYS A 158 -9.38 -14.46 15.51
N THR A 159 -9.18 -15.74 15.18
CA THR A 159 -7.91 -16.24 14.62
C THR A 159 -7.64 -15.67 13.23
N PHE A 160 -8.67 -15.58 12.40
CA PHE A 160 -8.56 -15.07 11.04
C PHE A 160 -9.02 -13.62 10.90
N ASN A 161 -9.35 -12.96 12.01
CA ASN A 161 -9.91 -11.61 12.02
C ASN A 161 -11.04 -11.44 10.98
N LEU A 162 -11.99 -12.38 10.96
CA LEU A 162 -13.05 -12.43 9.94
C LEU A 162 -14.03 -11.26 10.03
N GLN A 163 -13.92 -10.43 11.07
CA GLN A 163 -14.72 -9.23 11.20
C GLN A 163 -14.14 -8.16 10.26
N ASP A 164 -15.00 -7.58 9.43
CA ASP A 164 -14.78 -6.34 8.66
C ASP A 164 -14.52 -5.10 9.57
N LYS A 165 -14.16 -5.36 10.83
CA LYS A 165 -14.03 -4.39 11.91
C LYS A 165 -12.84 -3.48 11.71
N ASP A 166 -11.76 -3.89 11.05
CA ASP A 166 -10.61 -2.99 10.94
C ASP A 166 -10.89 -1.81 10.00
N VAL A 167 -11.56 -2.02 8.87
CA VAL A 167 -11.94 -0.92 7.96
C VAL A 167 -13.07 -0.10 8.56
N TYR A 168 -14.07 -0.75 9.15
CA TYR A 168 -15.16 -0.05 9.83
C TYR A 168 -14.69 0.77 11.03
N GLN A 169 -13.82 0.23 11.89
CA GLN A 169 -13.25 0.94 13.04
C GLN A 169 -12.30 2.05 12.62
N ILE A 170 -11.49 1.85 11.56
CA ILE A 170 -10.67 2.94 11.03
C ILE A 170 -11.57 4.05 10.49
N LYS A 171 -12.63 3.72 9.75
CA LYS A 171 -13.60 4.69 9.26
C LYS A 171 -14.31 5.43 10.40
N GLN A 172 -14.66 4.72 11.48
CA GLN A 172 -15.28 5.31 12.66
C GLN A 172 -14.30 6.23 13.41
N HIS A 173 -13.07 5.78 13.67
CA HIS A 173 -12.03 6.62 14.27
C HIS A 173 -11.71 7.84 13.40
N LEU A 174 -11.65 7.67 12.08
CA LEU A 174 -11.37 8.77 11.15
C LEU A 174 -12.49 9.82 11.22
N LYS A 175 -13.74 9.38 11.32
CA LYS A 175 -14.89 10.26 11.56
C LYS A 175 -14.78 11.00 12.90
N GLU A 176 -14.46 10.29 13.98
CA GLU A 176 -14.27 10.89 15.31
C GLU A 176 -13.12 11.93 15.32
N LEU A 177 -12.01 11.65 14.65
CA LEU A 177 -10.89 12.59 14.52
C LEU A 177 -11.26 13.83 13.69
N GLN A 178 -12.03 13.65 12.60
CA GLN A 178 -12.54 14.75 11.78
C GLN A 178 -13.54 15.63 12.55
N GLU A 179 -14.39 15.02 13.40
CA GLU A 179 -15.29 15.76 14.29
C GLU A 179 -14.50 16.62 15.28
N ILE A 180 -13.46 16.08 15.92
CA ILE A 180 -12.56 16.83 16.82
C ILE A 180 -11.86 17.97 16.07
N GLN A 181 -11.40 17.73 14.84
CA GLN A 181 -10.76 18.75 14.01
C GLN A 181 -11.71 19.90 13.67
N GLN A 182 -12.96 19.59 13.32
CA GLN A 182 -13.98 20.57 13.01
C GLN A 182 -14.36 21.39 14.26
N GLU A 183 -14.54 20.74 15.40
CA GLU A 183 -14.82 21.41 16.67
C GLU A 183 -13.68 22.34 17.09
N CYS A 184 -12.43 21.90 16.96
CA CYS A 184 -11.27 22.74 17.22
C CYS A 184 -11.20 23.94 16.25
N SER A 185 -11.48 23.72 14.97
CA SER A 185 -11.50 24.80 13.96
C SER A 185 -12.58 25.84 14.24
N ASN A 186 -13.73 25.42 14.80
CA ASN A 186 -14.79 26.35 15.21
C ASN A 186 -14.41 27.22 16.42
N LEU A 187 -13.41 26.79 17.21
CA LEU A 187 -12.86 27.57 18.32
C LEU A 187 -11.77 28.56 17.86
N HIS A 188 -11.37 28.52 16.59
CA HIS A 188 -10.36 29.41 16.05
C HIS A 188 -10.81 30.89 16.13
N PRO A 189 -9.93 31.82 16.55
CA PRO A 189 -10.29 33.23 16.72
C PRO A 189 -10.94 33.87 15.49
N ALA A 190 -10.47 33.54 14.29
CA ALA A 190 -11.03 34.03 13.02
C ALA A 190 -12.48 33.54 12.79
N CYS A 191 -12.78 32.29 13.13
CA CYS A 191 -14.11 31.71 13.00
C CYS A 191 -15.09 32.32 14.02
N ILE A 192 -14.64 32.49 15.26
CA ILE A 192 -15.41 33.17 16.31
C ILE A 192 -15.72 34.63 15.90
N PHE A 193 -14.74 35.32 15.31
CA PHE A 193 -14.92 36.68 14.82
C PHE A 193 -15.98 36.76 13.71
N LEU A 194 -15.91 35.88 12.69
CA LEU A 194 -16.93 35.83 11.63
C LEU A 194 -18.33 35.55 12.18
N GLN A 195 -18.46 34.60 13.10
CA GLN A 195 -19.76 34.29 13.71
C GLN A 195 -20.32 35.49 14.47
N LYS A 196 -19.49 36.25 15.18
CA LYS A 196 -19.90 37.51 15.84
C LYS A 196 -20.36 38.57 14.84
N GLN A 197 -19.81 38.58 13.62
CA GLN A 197 -20.22 39.45 12.53
C GLN A 197 -21.46 38.93 11.76
N GLY A 198 -22.05 37.79 12.19
CA GLY A 198 -23.23 37.19 11.59
C GLY A 198 -22.96 36.24 10.43
N TYR A 199 -21.69 35.91 10.17
CA TYR A 199 -21.27 35.03 9.07
C TYR A 199 -20.91 33.64 9.60
N ALA A 200 -21.57 32.59 9.07
CA ALA A 200 -21.24 31.21 9.44
C ALA A 200 -19.91 30.73 8.83
N SER A 201 -19.48 31.34 7.72
CA SER A 201 -18.20 31.04 7.07
C SER A 201 -17.69 32.21 6.23
N ILE A 202 -16.40 32.18 5.90
CA ILE A 202 -15.78 33.15 4.97
C ILE A 202 -16.40 33.10 3.57
N ASN A 203 -16.93 31.95 3.16
CA ASN A 203 -17.60 31.78 1.87
C ASN A 203 -18.90 32.57 1.80
N MET A 204 -19.66 32.64 2.90
CA MET A 204 -20.85 33.50 2.97
C MET A 204 -20.47 34.98 2.85
N LEU A 205 -19.41 35.42 3.54
CA LEU A 205 -18.93 36.79 3.43
C LEU A 205 -18.46 37.12 2.00
N ASN A 206 -17.73 36.21 1.35
CA ASN A 206 -17.29 36.38 -0.04
C ASN A 206 -18.50 36.41 -1.00
N SER A 207 -19.50 35.55 -0.79
CA SER A 207 -20.73 35.54 -1.57
C SER A 207 -21.48 36.88 -1.46
N ASP A 208 -21.61 37.43 -0.25
CA ASP A 208 -22.22 38.75 -0.05
C ASP A 208 -21.44 39.86 -0.75
N ILE A 209 -20.10 39.82 -0.69
CA ILE A 209 -19.23 40.77 -1.40
C ILE A 209 -19.45 40.68 -2.92
N ASP A 210 -19.51 39.47 -3.46
CA ASP A 210 -19.67 39.24 -4.90
C ASP A 210 -21.08 39.57 -5.38
N GLU A 211 -22.11 39.22 -4.61
CA GLU A 211 -23.50 39.59 -4.88
C GLU A 211 -23.67 41.11 -4.87
N LEU A 212 -23.09 41.80 -3.90
CA LEU A 212 -23.12 43.25 -3.82
C LEU A 212 -22.41 43.91 -5.01
N LYS A 213 -21.26 43.36 -5.44
CA LYS A 213 -20.54 43.81 -6.66
C LYS A 213 -21.38 43.59 -7.91
N ALA A 214 -22.01 42.41 -8.05
CA ALA A 214 -22.81 42.05 -9.21
C ALA A 214 -24.07 42.92 -9.32
N LYS A 215 -24.82 43.07 -8.22
CA LYS A 215 -26.03 43.90 -8.15
C LYS A 215 -25.72 45.34 -8.52
N ASN A 216 -24.64 45.90 -7.97
CA ASN A 216 -24.26 47.28 -8.27
C ASN A 216 -23.73 47.45 -9.70
N LYS A 217 -23.03 46.45 -10.26
CA LYS A 217 -22.62 46.47 -11.66
C LYS A 217 -23.84 46.53 -12.59
N GLN A 218 -24.84 45.69 -12.33
CA GLN A 218 -26.09 45.67 -13.10
C GLN A 218 -26.82 47.01 -13.00
N GLU A 219 -26.92 47.58 -11.80
CA GLU A 219 -27.62 48.85 -11.59
C GLU A 219 -26.91 50.03 -12.27
N ILE A 220 -25.57 50.08 -12.20
CA ILE A 220 -24.76 51.07 -12.93
C ILE A 220 -24.90 50.89 -14.44
N GLU A 221 -24.93 49.65 -14.96
CA GLU A 221 -25.11 49.40 -16.40
C GLU A 221 -26.46 49.92 -16.91
N VAL A 222 -27.53 49.70 -16.15
CA VAL A 222 -28.87 50.23 -16.45
C VAL A 222 -28.87 51.75 -16.46
N LEU A 223 -28.29 52.39 -15.43
CA LEU A 223 -28.22 53.85 -15.38
C LEU A 223 -27.32 54.44 -16.47
N THR A 224 -26.22 53.76 -16.83
CA THR A 224 -25.30 54.19 -17.88
C THR A 224 -25.95 54.07 -19.27
N ALA A 225 -26.74 53.02 -19.51
CA ALA A 225 -27.54 52.88 -20.73
C ALA A 225 -28.55 54.03 -20.85
N ALA A 226 -29.31 54.30 -19.78
CA ALA A 226 -30.24 55.42 -19.74
C ALA A 226 -29.53 56.78 -19.95
N GLN A 227 -28.31 56.93 -19.43
CA GLN A 227 -27.50 58.13 -19.67
C GLN A 227 -27.11 58.28 -21.15
N ARG A 228 -26.66 57.19 -21.79
CA ARG A 228 -26.29 57.18 -23.23
C ARG A 228 -27.49 57.50 -24.12
N ASP A 229 -28.67 56.95 -23.80
CA ASP A 229 -29.89 57.23 -24.54
C ASP A 229 -30.24 58.73 -24.47
N MET A 230 -30.14 59.31 -23.27
CA MET A 230 -30.36 60.75 -23.06
C MET A 230 -29.29 61.61 -23.76
N GLU A 231 -28.04 61.16 -23.81
CA GLU A 231 -26.95 61.85 -24.51
C GLU A 231 -27.15 61.81 -26.04
N SER A 232 -27.56 60.66 -26.58
CA SER A 232 -27.95 60.54 -27.99
C SER A 232 -29.16 61.42 -28.32
N GLU A 233 -30.16 61.48 -27.44
CA GLU A 233 -31.30 62.39 -27.58
C GLU A 233 -30.86 63.85 -27.54
N LEU A 234 -29.93 64.23 -26.65
CA LEU A 234 -29.35 65.58 -26.63
C LEU A 234 -28.56 65.90 -27.89
N GLN A 235 -27.79 64.95 -28.43
CA GLN A 235 -27.06 65.12 -29.69
C GLN A 235 -28.03 65.30 -30.87
N ASN A 236 -29.08 64.48 -30.95
CA ASN A 236 -30.12 64.60 -31.96
C ASN A 236 -30.86 65.94 -31.89
N LEU A 237 -31.26 66.36 -30.69
CA LEU A 237 -31.87 67.66 -30.46
C LEU A 237 -30.90 68.79 -30.86
N ASN A 238 -29.62 68.66 -30.55
CA ASN A 238 -28.60 69.65 -30.95
C ASN A 238 -28.41 69.70 -32.48
N LEU A 239 -28.44 68.56 -33.16
CA LEU A 239 -28.41 68.48 -34.63
C LEU A 239 -29.65 69.11 -35.26
N ILE A 240 -30.84 68.92 -34.67
CA ILE A 240 -32.07 69.58 -35.11
C ILE A 240 -31.95 71.10 -34.91
N VAL A 241 -31.46 71.55 -33.75
CA VAL A 241 -31.20 72.96 -33.48
C VAL A 241 -30.22 73.52 -34.52
N GLN A 242 -29.06 72.90 -34.72
CA GLN A 242 -28.04 73.33 -35.70
C GLN A 242 -28.57 73.35 -37.14
N LYS A 243 -29.30 72.31 -37.58
CA LYS A 243 -29.84 72.24 -38.93
C LYS A 243 -30.96 73.24 -39.16
N SER A 244 -31.80 73.51 -38.15
CA SER A 244 -32.80 74.58 -38.21
C SER A 244 -32.16 75.97 -38.25
N THR A 245 -31.03 76.18 -37.55
CA THR A 245 -30.26 77.43 -37.63
C THR A 245 -29.59 77.58 -39.00
N ASN A 246 -29.02 76.51 -39.55
CA ASN A 246 -28.39 76.51 -40.89
C ASN A 246 -29.40 76.73 -42.02
N LEU A 247 -30.59 76.12 -41.95
CA LEU A 247 -31.69 76.38 -42.90
C LEU A 247 -32.21 77.82 -42.80
N SER A 248 -32.05 78.44 -41.63
CA SER A 248 -32.34 79.86 -41.43
C SER A 248 -31.22 80.79 -41.90
N SER A 249 -29.99 80.29 -42.10
CA SER A 249 -28.77 81.09 -42.32
C SER A 249 -27.97 80.79 -43.61
N SER A 250 -28.34 79.80 -44.43
CA SER A 250 -27.63 79.52 -45.69
C SER A 250 -27.99 80.51 -46.83
N SER A 251 -27.44 81.72 -46.76
CA SER A 251 -27.10 82.53 -47.94
C SER A 251 -26.17 83.68 -47.54
N THR A 252 -24.87 83.46 -47.57
CA THR A 252 -23.86 84.50 -47.89
C THR A 252 -22.52 83.80 -48.15
N ASP A 253 -22.19 83.68 -49.43
CA ASP A 253 -20.86 83.62 -50.05
C ASP A 253 -21.20 83.91 -51.53
N GLU A 254 -20.72 84.94 -52.24
CA GLU A 254 -19.51 85.76 -52.16
C GLU A 254 -19.82 87.19 -52.71
N ASP A 255 -18.98 88.14 -52.31
CA ASP A 255 -18.48 89.36 -53.00
C ASP A 255 -19.19 90.04 -54.21
N VAL A 256 -19.20 91.39 -54.12
CA VAL A 256 -19.06 92.42 -55.18
C VAL A 256 -20.28 92.82 -56.06
N PHE A 257 -20.62 94.13 -55.94
CA PHE A 257 -21.25 95.08 -56.89
C PHE A 257 -22.33 94.63 -57.91
N GLY A 258 -23.46 95.36 -57.88
CA GLY A 258 -24.00 95.96 -59.11
C GLY A 258 -25.27 95.35 -59.72
N ILE A 259 -26.42 95.98 -59.39
CA ILE A 259 -27.62 96.22 -60.23
C ILE A 259 -28.42 94.98 -60.73
N PHE A 260 -29.71 94.94 -60.32
CA PHE A 260 -30.92 94.22 -60.78
C PHE A 260 -31.56 93.46 -59.60
N SER A 261 -32.71 93.89 -59.06
CA SER A 261 -34.09 93.93 -59.60
C SER A 261 -34.92 92.76 -59.06
N ASP A 262 -35.86 93.09 -58.17
CA ASP A 262 -37.18 92.46 -58.02
C ASP A 262 -37.28 90.93 -58.24
N MET A 263 -36.64 90.14 -57.38
CA MET A 263 -36.96 88.70 -57.26
C MET A 263 -36.57 88.04 -55.92
N ILE A 264 -36.50 88.78 -54.81
CA ILE A 264 -36.10 88.23 -53.49
C ILE A 264 -37.30 88.02 -52.53
N GLY A 265 -38.51 88.41 -52.94
CA GLY A 265 -39.75 88.21 -52.16
C GLY A 265 -40.30 86.77 -52.11
N LEU A 266 -39.76 85.85 -52.92
CA LEU A 266 -40.21 84.44 -52.98
C LEU A 266 -39.31 83.47 -52.19
N ASP A 267 -38.15 83.93 -51.70
CA ASP A 267 -37.15 83.03 -51.10
C ASP A 267 -37.21 83.00 -49.56
N SER A 268 -37.66 84.08 -48.90
CA SER A 268 -37.81 84.13 -47.43
C SER A 268 -39.05 83.37 -46.92
N GLN A 269 -40.15 83.35 -47.68
CA GLN A 269 -41.35 82.57 -47.36
C GLN A 269 -41.13 81.08 -47.64
N LYS A 270 -40.32 80.75 -48.66
CA LYS A 270 -39.87 79.38 -48.95
C LYS A 270 -38.95 78.84 -47.85
N ARG A 271 -38.06 79.65 -47.28
CA ARG A 271 -37.16 79.26 -46.17
C ARG A 271 -37.87 79.09 -44.82
N ARG A 272 -38.82 79.96 -44.47
CA ARG A 272 -39.69 79.75 -43.30
C ARG A 272 -40.52 78.48 -43.45
N SER A 273 -41.07 78.26 -44.65
CA SER A 273 -41.76 77.01 -44.97
C SER A 273 -40.82 75.79 -44.88
N GLN A 274 -39.57 75.86 -45.36
CA GLN A 274 -38.60 74.76 -45.26
C GLN A 274 -38.18 74.45 -43.82
N THR A 275 -37.97 75.46 -42.98
CA THR A 275 -37.61 75.28 -41.57
C THR A 275 -38.81 74.74 -40.78
N GLU A 276 -40.02 75.26 -41.01
CA GLU A 276 -41.25 74.72 -40.42
C GLU A 276 -41.54 73.29 -40.90
N THR A 277 -41.29 72.99 -42.18
CA THR A 277 -41.44 71.64 -42.74
C THR A 277 -40.42 70.68 -42.13
N TYR A 278 -39.17 71.12 -41.92
CA TYR A 278 -38.13 70.31 -41.29
C TYR A 278 -38.40 70.03 -39.80
N LEU A 279 -38.87 71.03 -39.06
CA LEU A 279 -39.28 70.86 -37.66
C LEU A 279 -40.47 69.93 -37.56
N ARG A 280 -41.50 70.10 -38.41
CA ARG A 280 -42.65 69.19 -38.47
C ARG A 280 -42.25 67.77 -38.89
N SER A 281 -41.34 67.61 -39.84
CA SER A 281 -40.81 66.28 -40.23
C SER A 281 -39.96 65.63 -39.15
N SER A 282 -39.44 66.43 -38.20
CA SER A 282 -38.70 65.96 -37.02
C SER A 282 -39.62 65.86 -35.78
N GLU A 283 -40.94 65.94 -35.97
CA GLU A 283 -41.98 65.84 -34.93
C GLU A 283 -42.09 67.02 -33.94
N TYR A 284 -41.52 68.18 -34.27
CA TYR A 284 -41.58 69.39 -33.44
C TYR A 284 -42.43 70.50 -34.07
N SER A 285 -43.25 71.16 -33.26
CA SER A 285 -44.14 72.24 -33.71
C SER A 285 -43.42 73.59 -33.86
N SER A 286 -42.35 73.81 -33.11
CA SER A 286 -41.53 75.04 -33.15
C SER A 286 -40.12 74.79 -32.60
N ILE A 287 -39.20 75.73 -32.83
CA ILE A 287 -37.84 75.64 -32.26
C ILE A 287 -37.85 75.78 -30.73
N GLU A 288 -38.76 76.56 -30.16
CA GLU A 288 -38.99 76.62 -28.70
C GLU A 288 -39.36 75.25 -28.12
N SER A 289 -40.17 74.45 -28.82
CA SER A 289 -40.52 73.09 -28.37
C SER A 289 -39.29 72.16 -28.34
N VAL A 290 -38.32 72.36 -29.24
CA VAL A 290 -37.04 71.64 -29.24
C VAL A 290 -36.17 72.09 -28.05
N TYR A 291 -36.12 73.39 -27.74
CA TYR A 291 -35.37 73.91 -26.59
C TYR A 291 -35.98 73.47 -25.24
N GLU A 292 -37.30 73.43 -25.12
CA GLU A 292 -37.98 72.95 -23.93
C GLU A 292 -37.68 71.46 -23.71
N LYS A 293 -37.77 70.66 -24.76
CA LYS A 293 -37.39 69.25 -24.74
C LYS A 293 -35.90 69.08 -24.39
N PHE A 294 -35.02 69.88 -24.97
CA PHE A 294 -33.58 69.87 -24.66
C PHE A 294 -33.30 70.18 -23.19
N SER A 295 -33.96 71.20 -22.62
CA SER A 295 -33.82 71.54 -21.20
C SER A 295 -34.29 70.39 -20.29
N ASN A 296 -35.43 69.77 -20.64
CA ASN A 296 -35.97 68.64 -19.90
C ASN A 296 -35.07 67.39 -19.95
N VAL A 297 -34.56 67.03 -21.14
CA VAL A 297 -33.62 65.92 -21.30
C VAL A 297 -32.31 66.21 -20.56
N ARG A 298 -31.80 67.44 -20.63
CA ARG A 298 -30.57 67.85 -19.92
C ARG A 298 -30.72 67.77 -18.40
N LYS A 299 -31.90 68.14 -17.86
CA LYS A 299 -32.20 68.01 -16.43
C LYS A 299 -32.25 66.53 -16.00
N LYS A 300 -32.89 65.66 -16.78
CA LYS A 300 -32.91 64.21 -16.54
C LYS A 300 -31.52 63.60 -16.63
N HIS A 301 -30.72 63.97 -17.63
CA HIS A 301 -29.34 63.52 -17.76
C HIS A 301 -28.50 63.86 -16.51
N ARG A 302 -28.63 65.09 -15.98
CA ARG A 302 -27.96 65.47 -14.71
C ARG A 302 -28.44 64.64 -13.52
N GLN A 303 -29.75 64.39 -13.41
CA GLN A 303 -30.30 63.56 -12.33
C GLN A 303 -29.78 62.12 -12.38
N ILE A 304 -29.69 61.53 -13.58
CA ILE A 304 -29.12 60.19 -13.77
C ILE A 304 -27.64 60.19 -13.38
N SER A 305 -26.88 61.21 -13.80
CA SER A 305 -25.45 61.34 -13.47
C SER A 305 -25.23 61.40 -11.95
N GLN A 306 -26.01 62.22 -11.24
CA GLN A 306 -25.94 62.31 -9.78
C GLN A 306 -26.27 60.96 -9.11
N ARG A 307 -27.32 60.28 -9.59
CA ARG A 307 -27.72 58.98 -9.06
C ARG A 307 -26.63 57.91 -9.24
N ILE A 308 -25.90 57.93 -10.35
CA ILE A 308 -24.74 57.05 -10.56
C ILE A 308 -23.64 57.34 -9.54
N GLU A 309 -23.36 58.61 -9.25
CA GLU A 309 -22.35 59.00 -8.26
C GLU A 309 -22.76 58.59 -6.84
N ASP A 310 -24.02 58.82 -6.46
CA ASP A 310 -24.57 58.44 -5.16
C ASP A 310 -24.50 56.92 -4.95
N GLN A 311 -24.88 56.13 -5.96
CA GLN A 311 -24.79 54.66 -5.90
C GLN A 311 -23.35 54.15 -5.82
N ARG A 312 -22.41 54.80 -6.51
CA ARG A 312 -20.98 54.48 -6.37
C ARG A 312 -20.46 54.78 -4.97
N ALA A 313 -20.92 55.86 -4.35
CA ALA A 313 -20.54 56.21 -2.98
C ALA A 313 -21.11 55.21 -1.96
N GLU A 314 -22.38 54.83 -2.08
CA GLU A 314 -23.04 53.84 -1.22
C GLU A 314 -22.39 52.45 -1.34
N LEU A 315 -22.06 52.02 -2.57
CA LEU A 315 -21.33 50.78 -2.78
C LEU A 315 -19.97 50.82 -2.08
N ARG A 316 -19.21 51.91 -2.22
CA ARG A 316 -17.87 52.03 -1.62
C ARG A 316 -17.92 51.89 -0.10
N ILE A 317 -18.93 52.46 0.55
CA ILE A 317 -19.10 52.36 2.01
C ILE A 317 -19.43 50.91 2.40
N SER A 318 -20.37 50.29 1.69
CA SER A 318 -20.83 48.93 1.99
C SER A 318 -19.73 47.88 1.73
N LEU A 319 -19.03 47.98 0.59
CA LEU A 319 -17.86 47.15 0.31
C LEU A 319 -16.72 47.40 1.29
N GLY A 320 -16.43 48.66 1.63
CA GLY A 320 -15.38 48.99 2.59
C GLY A 320 -15.62 48.33 3.95
N ARG A 321 -16.87 48.23 4.39
CA ARG A 321 -17.23 47.49 5.62
C ARG A 321 -16.96 45.99 5.49
N LEU A 322 -17.47 45.34 4.44
CA LEU A 322 -17.30 43.89 4.24
C LEU A 322 -15.82 43.52 4.01
N GLU A 323 -15.08 44.33 3.27
CA GLU A 323 -13.64 44.17 3.04
C GLU A 323 -12.84 44.38 4.33
N SER A 324 -13.27 45.26 5.23
CA SER A 324 -12.66 45.42 6.55
C SER A 324 -12.86 44.18 7.43
N ILE A 325 -14.07 43.60 7.43
CA ILE A 325 -14.36 42.34 8.12
C ILE A 325 -13.48 41.22 7.56
N LYS A 326 -13.36 41.13 6.23
CA LYS A 326 -12.48 40.15 5.57
C LYS A 326 -11.01 40.33 5.97
N LYS A 327 -10.52 41.57 5.94
CA LYS A 327 -9.14 41.88 6.30
C LYS A 327 -8.83 41.53 7.77
N GLU A 328 -9.75 41.81 8.69
CA GLU A 328 -9.59 41.46 10.10
C GLU A 328 -9.65 39.95 10.33
N HIS A 329 -10.52 39.24 9.61
CA HIS A 329 -10.54 37.78 9.59
C HIS A 329 -9.20 37.20 9.09
N ASP A 330 -8.66 37.73 7.99
CA ASP A 330 -7.39 37.24 7.41
C ASP A 330 -6.21 37.48 8.37
N LEU A 331 -6.20 38.61 9.08
CA LEU A 331 -5.21 38.87 10.14
C LEU A 331 -5.32 37.88 11.32
N LEU A 332 -6.53 37.42 11.63
CA LEU A 332 -6.76 36.45 12.70
C LEU A 332 -6.42 35.02 12.26
N ILE A 333 -6.42 34.71 10.96
CA ILE A 333 -5.92 33.43 10.42
C ILE A 333 -4.42 33.28 10.65
N ASP A 334 -3.65 34.36 10.48
CA ASP A 334 -2.19 34.35 10.61
C ASP A 334 -1.69 34.04 12.04
N VAL A 335 -2.58 34.07 13.04
CA VAL A 335 -2.29 33.70 14.44
C VAL A 335 -2.10 32.17 14.59
N GLY A 336 -2.59 31.38 13.63
CA GLY A 336 -2.54 29.92 13.65
C GLY A 336 -3.34 29.28 14.80
N HIS A 337 -3.32 27.95 14.90
CA HIS A 337 -3.99 27.18 15.97
C HIS A 337 -3.23 27.25 17.31
N SER A 338 -3.01 28.45 17.82
CA SER A 338 -2.24 28.72 19.04
C SER A 338 -3.08 29.38 20.13
N SER A 339 -4.40 29.49 19.97
CA SER A 339 -5.22 30.10 21.01
C SER A 339 -5.31 29.20 22.24
N SER A 340 -5.29 29.80 23.43
CA SER A 340 -5.39 29.07 24.70
C SER A 340 -6.64 28.19 24.80
N LYS A 341 -7.74 28.54 24.11
CA LYS A 341 -8.96 27.74 24.06
C LYS A 341 -8.83 26.50 23.19
N GLU A 342 -8.19 26.61 22.02
CA GLU A 342 -7.91 25.47 21.13
C GLU A 342 -6.95 24.49 21.80
N VAL A 343 -5.88 24.98 22.41
CA VAL A 343 -4.89 24.15 23.12
C VAL A 343 -5.55 23.39 24.27
N SER A 344 -6.39 24.05 25.06
CA SER A 344 -7.09 23.40 26.18
C SER A 344 -8.07 22.34 25.70
N PHE A 345 -8.81 22.59 24.61
CA PHE A 345 -9.74 21.63 24.01
C PHE A 345 -9.01 20.39 23.45
N LEU A 346 -7.90 20.59 22.73
CA LEU A 346 -7.11 19.50 22.20
C LEU A 346 -6.51 18.64 23.31
N GLN A 347 -6.00 19.25 24.38
CA GLN A 347 -5.49 18.53 25.55
C GLN A 347 -6.58 17.71 26.25
N GLU A 348 -7.80 18.24 26.39
CA GLU A 348 -8.95 17.49 26.92
C GLU A 348 -9.28 16.26 26.06
N LYS A 349 -9.13 16.36 24.74
CA LYS A 349 -9.32 15.27 23.78
C LYS A 349 -8.09 14.37 23.60
N GLY A 350 -6.99 14.61 24.34
CA GLY A 350 -5.79 13.78 24.32
C GLY A 350 -4.78 14.10 23.21
N PHE A 351 -4.82 15.29 22.62
CA PHE A 351 -3.87 15.76 21.60
C PHE A 351 -3.06 16.95 22.10
N ASP A 352 -1.74 16.90 21.90
CA ASP A 352 -0.83 17.97 22.33
C ASP A 352 -0.85 19.20 21.40
N SER A 353 -1.20 19.01 20.13
CA SER A 353 -1.29 20.11 19.16
C SER A 353 -2.21 19.78 17.98
N TYR A 354 -2.62 20.81 17.24
CA TYR A 354 -3.44 20.66 16.03
C TYR A 354 -2.66 19.98 14.89
N GLU A 355 -1.34 20.19 14.80
CA GLU A 355 -0.48 19.49 13.85
C GLU A 355 -0.42 17.99 14.15
N LEU A 356 -0.42 17.61 15.44
CA LEU A 356 -0.43 16.20 15.83
C LEU A 356 -1.77 15.54 15.46
N LEU A 357 -2.90 16.23 15.69
CA LEU A 357 -4.22 15.78 15.24
C LEU A 357 -4.26 15.63 13.70
N SER A 358 -3.76 16.63 12.97
CA SER A 358 -3.73 16.62 11.50
C SER A 358 -2.84 15.50 10.95
N LYS A 359 -1.67 15.25 11.56
CA LYS A 359 -0.81 14.10 11.22
C LYS A 359 -1.51 12.77 11.47
N ASN A 360 -2.24 12.64 12.58
CA ASN A 360 -3.00 11.43 12.87
C ASN A 360 -4.14 11.20 11.87
N ILE A 361 -4.86 12.25 11.47
CA ILE A 361 -5.87 12.17 10.41
C ILE A 361 -5.24 11.73 9.09
N GLN A 362 -4.16 12.39 8.66
CA GLN A 362 -3.44 12.04 7.43
C GLN A 362 -2.90 10.61 7.44
N GLU A 363 -2.38 10.15 8.57
CA GLU A 363 -1.90 8.77 8.72
C GLU A 363 -3.05 7.77 8.63
N LYS A 364 -4.20 8.06 9.27
CA LYS A 364 -5.38 7.20 9.18
C LYS A 364 -6.02 7.22 7.80
N GLU A 365 -6.06 8.37 7.12
CA GLU A 365 -6.49 8.52 5.73
C GLU A 365 -5.55 7.78 4.77
N ARG A 366 -4.24 7.86 4.98
CA ARG A 366 -3.25 7.08 4.23
C ARG A 366 -3.51 5.58 4.39
N ILE A 367 -3.63 5.10 5.62
CA ILE A 367 -3.94 3.70 5.92
C ILE A 367 -5.29 3.30 5.30
N PHE A 368 -6.31 4.16 5.36
CA PHE A 368 -7.63 3.91 4.76
C PHE A 368 -7.57 3.86 3.24
N ASN A 369 -6.82 4.76 2.60
CA ASN A 369 -6.67 4.85 1.15
C ASN A 369 -5.78 3.72 0.59
N GLU A 370 -4.70 3.35 1.27
CA GLU A 370 -3.89 2.16 0.97
C GLU A 370 -4.75 0.89 1.05
N ARG A 371 -5.66 0.83 2.03
CA ARG A 371 -6.64 -0.29 2.16
C ARG A 371 -7.75 -0.23 1.11
N GLY A 372 -8.23 0.95 0.75
CA GLY A 372 -9.29 1.16 -0.24
C GLY A 372 -8.84 0.94 -1.68
N GLN A 373 -7.60 1.27 -2.04
CA GLN A 373 -7.04 1.04 -3.37
C GLN A 373 -6.84 -0.44 -3.70
N ASN A 374 -6.73 -1.32 -2.69
CA ASN A 374 -6.49 -2.74 -2.89
C ASN A 374 -7.77 -3.59 -3.01
N GLN A 375 -8.97 -3.03 -2.84
CA GLN A 375 -10.27 -3.75 -2.80
C GLN A 375 -10.30 -4.96 -1.82
N GLN A 376 -9.32 -5.09 -0.94
CA GLN A 376 -9.21 -6.19 0.01
C GLN A 376 -9.95 -5.81 1.29
N SER A 377 -10.87 -6.67 1.72
CA SER A 377 -11.62 -6.54 2.96
C SER A 377 -10.74 -6.85 4.19
N TYR A 378 -9.56 -7.44 3.97
CA TYR A 378 -8.66 -7.91 5.04
C TYR A 378 -7.23 -7.38 4.90
N HIS A 379 -6.57 -7.17 6.05
CA HIS A 379 -5.15 -6.85 6.12
C HIS A 379 -4.32 -8.10 6.42
N PHE A 380 -3.38 -8.43 5.53
CA PHE A 380 -2.54 -9.61 5.65
C PHE A 380 -1.09 -9.21 5.96
N SER A 381 -0.73 -9.21 7.26
CA SER A 381 0.64 -8.93 7.69
C SER A 381 1.49 -10.20 7.86
N GLY A 382 0.85 -11.36 7.98
CA GLY A 382 1.49 -12.64 8.30
C GLY A 382 1.22 -13.73 7.25
N ARG A 383 1.82 -14.90 7.48
CA ARG A 383 1.54 -16.12 6.72
C ARG A 383 0.21 -16.72 7.16
N LEU A 384 -0.54 -17.28 6.22
CA LEU A 384 -1.73 -18.05 6.54
C LEU A 384 -1.30 -19.41 7.09
N ASP A 385 -1.74 -19.73 8.30
CA ASP A 385 -1.64 -21.10 8.80
C ASP A 385 -2.68 -21.98 8.09
N ALA A 386 -2.27 -22.56 6.96
CA ALA A 386 -3.11 -23.41 6.13
C ALA A 386 -3.62 -24.66 6.88
N SER A 387 -2.90 -25.15 7.89
CA SER A 387 -3.35 -26.28 8.70
C SER A 387 -4.52 -25.88 9.58
N THR A 388 -4.40 -24.75 10.29
CA THR A 388 -5.47 -24.22 11.13
C THR A 388 -6.69 -23.80 10.29
N ALA A 389 -6.47 -23.16 9.14
CA ALA A 389 -7.54 -22.78 8.21
C ALA A 389 -8.30 -23.99 7.65
N ASN A 390 -7.59 -25.04 7.25
CA ASN A 390 -8.22 -26.27 6.78
C ASN A 390 -9.01 -26.97 7.89
N SER A 391 -8.44 -27.04 9.09
CA SER A 391 -9.10 -27.61 10.27
C SER A 391 -10.40 -26.85 10.60
N ALA A 392 -10.38 -25.51 10.50
CA ALA A 392 -11.56 -24.67 10.67
C ALA A 392 -12.63 -24.94 9.60
N LEU A 393 -12.25 -25.03 8.31
CA LEU A 393 -13.19 -25.36 7.23
C LEU A 393 -13.83 -26.74 7.40
N VAL A 394 -13.05 -27.76 7.80
CA VAL A 394 -13.58 -29.10 8.08
C VAL A 394 -14.52 -29.07 9.28
N TYR A 395 -14.16 -28.39 10.36
CA TYR A 395 -15.01 -28.22 11.54
C TYR A 395 -16.34 -27.56 11.19
N ILE A 396 -16.30 -26.45 10.44
CA ILE A 396 -17.49 -25.74 9.97
C ILE A 396 -18.37 -26.66 9.12
N SER A 397 -17.78 -27.42 8.19
CA SER A 397 -18.54 -28.38 7.36
C SER A 397 -19.23 -29.47 8.18
N GLN A 398 -18.63 -29.93 9.29
CA GLN A 398 -19.32 -30.85 10.21
C GLN A 398 -20.47 -30.17 10.95
N CYS A 399 -20.32 -28.91 11.35
CA CYS A 399 -21.39 -28.12 11.95
C CYS A 399 -22.56 -27.85 10.98
N GLU A 400 -22.31 -27.66 9.68
CA GLU A 400 -23.36 -27.50 8.66
C GLU A 400 -24.24 -28.75 8.52
N LYS A 401 -23.67 -29.94 8.77
CA LYS A 401 -24.40 -31.22 8.76
C LYS A 401 -25.23 -31.44 10.02
N VAL A 402 -25.18 -30.53 10.99
CA VAL A 402 -25.98 -30.62 12.22
C VAL A 402 -27.43 -30.21 11.94
N GLY A 403 -28.37 -31.03 12.40
CA GLY A 403 -29.81 -30.78 12.23
C GLY A 403 -30.35 -29.58 13.02
N HIS A 404 -29.53 -28.89 13.81
CA HIS A 404 -29.93 -27.76 14.65
C HIS A 404 -29.79 -26.43 13.88
N ASP A 405 -30.91 -25.75 13.61
CA ASP A 405 -30.97 -24.56 12.74
C ASP A 405 -29.95 -23.48 13.11
N ARG A 406 -29.87 -23.08 14.40
CA ARG A 406 -28.92 -22.05 14.85
C ARG A 406 -27.44 -22.41 14.63
N VAL A 407 -27.08 -23.68 14.78
CA VAL A 407 -25.68 -24.12 14.55
C VAL A 407 -25.38 -24.09 13.07
N ARG A 408 -26.35 -24.54 12.26
CA ARG A 408 -26.27 -24.54 10.80
C ARG A 408 -26.12 -23.13 10.24
N GLU A 409 -26.95 -22.19 10.69
CA GLU A 409 -26.89 -20.78 10.28
C GLU A 409 -25.53 -20.16 10.61
N ASN A 410 -25.06 -20.31 11.85
CA ASN A 410 -23.74 -19.83 12.26
C ASN A 410 -22.60 -20.50 11.50
N ALA A 411 -22.73 -21.79 11.16
CA ALA A 411 -21.76 -22.51 10.37
C ALA A 411 -21.70 -21.98 8.93
N THR A 412 -22.86 -21.76 8.29
CA THR A 412 -22.94 -21.20 6.95
C THR A 412 -22.30 -19.80 6.89
N ASP A 413 -22.64 -18.91 7.83
CA ASP A 413 -22.03 -17.57 7.90
C ASP A 413 -20.52 -17.63 8.14
N ALA A 414 -20.06 -18.48 9.07
CA ALA A 414 -18.64 -18.68 9.31
C ALA A 414 -17.91 -19.27 8.08
N ASN A 415 -18.55 -20.17 7.33
CA ASN A 415 -18.00 -20.76 6.11
C ASN A 415 -17.82 -19.71 5.02
N GLU A 416 -18.85 -18.90 4.79
CA GLU A 416 -18.82 -17.83 3.79
C GLU A 416 -17.70 -16.81 4.11
N ASN A 417 -17.66 -16.34 5.35
CA ASN A 417 -16.65 -15.39 5.82
C ASN A 417 -15.22 -15.96 5.75
N LEU A 418 -15.01 -17.20 6.21
CA LEU A 418 -13.68 -17.82 6.17
C LEU A 418 -13.22 -18.11 4.74
N ARG A 419 -14.12 -18.57 3.86
CA ARG A 419 -13.77 -18.80 2.44
C ARG A 419 -13.48 -17.49 1.73
N LYS A 420 -14.22 -16.41 2.01
CA LYS A 420 -13.93 -15.07 1.49
C LYS A 420 -12.54 -14.61 1.93
N TYR A 421 -12.23 -14.72 3.23
CA TYR A 421 -10.89 -14.41 3.77
C TYR A 421 -9.77 -15.18 3.08
N ILE A 422 -9.91 -16.50 2.94
CA ILE A 422 -8.89 -17.34 2.30
C ILE A 422 -8.74 -16.98 0.82
N LYS A 423 -9.83 -16.73 0.10
CA LYS A 423 -9.78 -16.28 -1.30
C LYS A 423 -9.01 -14.97 -1.45
N GLU A 424 -9.31 -13.97 -0.62
CA GLU A 424 -8.60 -12.69 -0.63
C GLU A 424 -7.12 -12.86 -0.26
N TYR A 425 -6.80 -13.77 0.67
CA TYR A 425 -5.42 -14.13 0.97
C TYR A 425 -4.69 -14.72 -0.25
N GLY A 426 -5.37 -15.57 -1.03
CA GLY A 426 -4.83 -16.13 -2.26
C GLY A 426 -4.47 -15.04 -3.29
N ILE A 427 -5.34 -14.03 -3.44
CA ILE A 427 -5.10 -12.86 -4.30
C ILE A 427 -3.88 -12.08 -3.80
N PHE A 428 -3.83 -11.76 -2.50
CA PHE A 428 -2.70 -11.09 -1.87
C PHE A 428 -1.39 -11.86 -2.09
N LEU A 429 -1.38 -13.17 -1.86
CA LEU A 429 -0.21 -14.02 -2.05
C LEU A 429 0.29 -13.98 -3.50
N LYS A 430 -0.63 -14.06 -4.48
CA LYS A 430 -0.30 -13.94 -5.91
C LYS A 430 0.29 -12.57 -6.24
N GLN A 431 -0.24 -11.49 -5.66
CA GLN A 431 0.27 -10.12 -5.87
C GLN A 431 1.69 -9.96 -5.29
N GLU A 432 1.91 -10.42 -4.05
CA GLU A 432 3.23 -10.40 -3.40
C GLU A 432 4.27 -11.15 -4.23
N ILE A 433 3.96 -12.38 -4.67
CA ILE A 433 4.85 -13.17 -5.53
C ILE A 433 5.20 -12.40 -6.81
N ASN A 434 4.19 -11.83 -7.48
CA ASN A 434 4.39 -11.09 -8.72
C ASN A 434 5.22 -9.81 -8.52
N MET A 435 4.98 -9.09 -7.43
CA MET A 435 5.71 -7.88 -7.08
C MET A 435 7.18 -8.20 -6.82
N LYS A 436 7.47 -9.18 -5.96
CA LYS A 436 8.83 -9.62 -5.62
C LYS A 436 9.56 -10.13 -6.86
N PHE A 437 8.88 -10.93 -7.68
CA PHE A 437 9.43 -11.39 -8.97
C PHE A 437 9.76 -10.22 -9.90
N ASN A 438 8.87 -9.23 -10.03
CA ASN A 438 9.13 -8.08 -10.89
C ASN A 438 10.32 -7.24 -10.41
N TYR A 439 10.49 -7.05 -9.09
CA TYR A 439 11.65 -6.35 -8.55
C TYR A 439 12.98 -7.06 -8.85
N MET A 440 12.99 -8.40 -8.85
CA MET A 440 14.20 -9.16 -9.17
C MET A 440 14.58 -9.12 -10.66
N ARG A 441 13.66 -8.73 -11.55
CA ARG A 441 13.91 -8.68 -13.01
C ARG A 441 14.63 -7.41 -13.46
N THR A 442 14.78 -6.43 -12.57
CA THR A 442 15.39 -5.13 -12.87
C THR A 442 16.54 -4.90 -11.92
N ILE A 443 17.74 -4.67 -12.45
CA ILE A 443 18.85 -4.14 -11.67
C ILE A 443 18.74 -2.62 -11.74
N ASP A 444 18.44 -2.02 -10.60
CA ASP A 444 18.48 -0.58 -10.39
C ASP A 444 19.51 -0.33 -9.29
N ASP A 445 20.33 0.73 -9.41
CA ASP A 445 21.52 0.95 -8.57
C ASP A 445 21.21 1.03 -7.07
N GLU A 446 19.94 1.25 -6.69
CA GLU A 446 19.47 1.34 -5.30
C GLU A 446 18.93 0.01 -4.72
N ARG A 447 18.73 -1.04 -5.52
CA ARG A 447 17.96 -2.23 -5.09
C ARG A 447 18.76 -3.53 -5.26
N ASP A 448 19.04 -4.18 -4.14
CA ASP A 448 19.66 -5.51 -4.11
C ASP A 448 18.64 -6.61 -4.49
N PRO A 449 18.78 -7.30 -5.64
CA PRO A 449 17.89 -8.39 -6.04
C PRO A 449 17.86 -9.57 -5.06
N PHE A 450 18.91 -9.75 -4.25
CA PHE A 450 18.99 -10.85 -3.30
C PHE A 450 18.04 -10.68 -2.12
N LEU A 451 17.73 -9.44 -1.70
CA LEU A 451 16.77 -9.20 -0.61
C LEU A 451 15.39 -9.77 -0.92
N TYR A 452 14.96 -9.69 -2.18
CA TYR A 452 13.65 -10.17 -2.62
C TYR A 452 13.62 -11.68 -2.91
N SER A 453 14.78 -12.30 -3.12
CA SER A 453 14.88 -13.74 -3.46
C SER A 453 14.36 -14.64 -2.34
N GLN A 454 14.71 -14.33 -1.09
CA GLN A 454 14.29 -15.10 0.08
C GLN A 454 12.78 -14.94 0.33
N ASP A 455 12.26 -13.71 0.21
CA ASP A 455 10.83 -13.44 0.32
C ASP A 455 10.03 -14.19 -0.74
N LEU A 456 10.50 -14.16 -1.99
CA LEU A 456 9.87 -14.88 -3.08
C LEU A 456 9.86 -16.40 -2.81
N GLU A 457 10.99 -16.98 -2.40
CA GLU A 457 11.08 -18.39 -2.05
C GLU A 457 10.09 -18.78 -0.95
N MET A 458 10.02 -17.96 0.10
CA MET A 458 9.10 -18.18 1.23
C MET A 458 7.63 -18.17 0.78
N ARG A 459 7.23 -17.24 -0.11
CA ARG A 459 5.85 -17.17 -0.63
C ARG A 459 5.53 -18.30 -1.61
N LEU A 460 6.48 -18.71 -2.44
CA LEU A 460 6.32 -19.88 -3.32
C LEU A 460 6.21 -21.18 -2.52
N GLN A 461 6.97 -21.31 -1.42
CA GLN A 461 6.86 -22.45 -0.51
C GLN A 461 5.50 -22.46 0.20
N GLU A 462 5.01 -21.30 0.64
CA GLU A 462 3.68 -21.16 1.23
C GLU A 462 2.59 -21.66 0.27
N LEU A 463 2.59 -21.16 -0.98
CA LEU A 463 1.67 -21.61 -2.03
C LEU A 463 1.79 -23.12 -2.28
N SER A 464 3.00 -23.64 -2.41
CA SER A 464 3.24 -25.08 -2.66
C SER A 464 2.78 -25.96 -1.50
N SER A 465 3.01 -25.51 -0.26
CA SER A 465 2.65 -26.25 0.95
C SER A 465 1.15 -26.36 1.17
N SER A 466 0.37 -25.41 0.61
CA SER A 466 -1.08 -25.43 0.67
C SER A 466 -1.69 -26.67 0.00
N SER A 467 -0.99 -27.34 -0.92
CA SER A 467 -1.41 -28.60 -1.56
C SER A 467 -1.67 -29.74 -0.58
N LYS A 468 -1.10 -29.69 0.63
CA LYS A 468 -1.37 -30.64 1.71
C LYS A 468 -2.77 -30.46 2.33
N PHE A 469 -3.43 -29.35 2.04
CA PHE A 469 -4.67 -28.90 2.67
C PHE A 469 -5.73 -28.61 1.61
N ALA A 470 -6.43 -29.66 1.16
CA ALA A 470 -7.30 -29.61 -0.02
C ALA A 470 -8.30 -28.44 -0.05
N HIS A 471 -8.97 -28.14 1.07
CA HIS A 471 -9.95 -27.06 1.10
C HIS A 471 -9.33 -25.66 0.99
N VAL A 472 -8.13 -25.46 1.55
CA VAL A 472 -7.40 -24.20 1.42
C VAL A 472 -6.84 -24.06 0.00
N PHE A 473 -6.26 -25.14 -0.54
CA PHE A 473 -5.72 -25.19 -1.90
C PHE A 473 -6.77 -24.83 -2.95
N GLU A 474 -7.99 -25.36 -2.78
CA GLU A 474 -9.15 -25.01 -3.61
C GLU A 474 -9.56 -23.55 -3.43
N CYS A 475 -9.69 -23.07 -2.19
CA CYS A 475 -10.15 -21.70 -1.92
C CYS A 475 -9.20 -20.62 -2.48
N ILE A 476 -7.88 -20.81 -2.41
CA ILE A 476 -6.92 -19.84 -2.96
C ILE A 476 -6.70 -20.02 -4.47
N ASN A 477 -7.40 -20.96 -5.11
CA ASN A 477 -7.19 -21.34 -6.50
C ASN A 477 -5.70 -21.64 -6.80
N ALA A 478 -5.08 -22.44 -5.93
CA ALA A 478 -3.64 -22.67 -5.95
C ALA A 478 -3.19 -23.41 -7.21
N ALA A 479 -4.00 -24.34 -7.74
CA ALA A 479 -3.63 -25.12 -8.94
C ALA A 479 -3.38 -24.20 -10.14
N GLU A 480 -4.36 -23.37 -10.49
CA GLU A 480 -4.27 -22.40 -11.58
C GLU A 480 -3.17 -21.37 -11.31
N THR A 481 -3.04 -20.90 -10.06
CA THR A 481 -2.00 -19.93 -9.69
C THR A 481 -0.59 -20.50 -9.82
N VAL A 482 -0.38 -21.76 -9.42
CA VAL A 482 0.90 -22.46 -9.56
C VAL A 482 1.24 -22.63 -11.04
N GLU A 483 0.29 -23.06 -11.87
CA GLU A 483 0.50 -23.25 -13.30
C GLU A 483 0.85 -21.91 -13.99
N ASP A 484 0.07 -20.86 -13.74
CA ASP A 484 0.30 -19.50 -14.26
C ASP A 484 1.69 -18.97 -13.88
N LEU A 485 2.07 -19.10 -12.60
CA LEU A 485 3.39 -18.67 -12.13
C LEU A 485 4.52 -19.49 -12.75
N GLN A 486 4.38 -20.81 -12.84
CA GLN A 486 5.39 -21.67 -13.45
C GLN A 486 5.59 -21.35 -14.94
N GLN A 487 4.51 -21.09 -15.69
CA GLN A 487 4.61 -20.64 -17.09
C GLN A 487 5.28 -19.27 -17.19
N LYS A 488 4.93 -18.33 -16.30
CA LYS A 488 5.54 -17.01 -16.25
C LYS A 488 7.05 -17.07 -15.97
N PHE A 489 7.47 -17.95 -15.05
CA PHE A 489 8.89 -18.16 -14.77
C PHE A 489 9.63 -18.84 -15.92
N LEU A 490 9.02 -19.83 -16.58
CA LEU A 490 9.58 -20.47 -17.77
C LEU A 490 9.77 -19.47 -18.91
N GLU A 491 8.78 -18.63 -19.18
CA GLU A 491 8.86 -17.65 -20.25
C GLU A 491 9.95 -16.61 -19.97
N PHE A 492 10.06 -16.15 -18.72
CA PHE A 492 11.14 -15.26 -18.34
C PHE A 492 12.52 -15.93 -18.42
N HIS A 493 12.62 -17.20 -18.04
CA HIS A 493 13.85 -17.99 -18.19
C HIS A 493 14.31 -18.02 -19.65
N ARG A 494 13.40 -18.28 -20.60
CA ARG A 494 13.70 -18.27 -22.04
C ARG A 494 14.20 -16.90 -22.52
N ILE A 495 13.49 -15.84 -22.11
CA ILE A 495 13.88 -14.45 -22.45
C ILE A 495 15.27 -14.14 -21.90
N LEU A 496 15.53 -14.48 -20.63
CA LEU A 496 16.80 -14.24 -19.97
C LEU A 496 17.93 -15.03 -20.64
N SER A 497 17.72 -16.32 -20.92
CA SER A 497 18.67 -17.17 -21.64
C SER A 497 19.01 -16.60 -23.02
N SER A 498 18.01 -16.14 -23.78
CA SER A 498 18.22 -15.54 -25.10
C SER A 498 19.02 -14.23 -25.02
N LYS A 499 18.69 -13.37 -24.05
CA LYS A 499 19.44 -12.11 -23.83
C LYS A 499 20.88 -12.37 -23.42
N MET A 500 21.11 -13.34 -22.54
CA MET A 500 22.47 -13.71 -22.12
C MET A 500 23.29 -14.25 -23.29
N GLU A 501 22.69 -15.07 -24.16
CA GLU A 501 23.36 -15.56 -25.37
C GLU A 501 23.65 -14.43 -26.36
N GLU A 502 22.71 -13.48 -26.54
CA GLU A 502 22.92 -12.28 -27.36
C GLU A 502 24.09 -11.43 -26.83
N TYR A 503 24.10 -11.12 -25.53
CA TYR A 503 25.16 -10.33 -24.91
C TYR A 503 26.51 -11.02 -24.95
N LYS A 504 26.54 -12.35 -24.77
CA LYS A 504 27.74 -13.15 -25.00
C LYS A 504 28.25 -12.99 -26.43
N ASN A 505 27.40 -13.20 -27.42
CA ASN A 505 27.79 -13.13 -28.83
C ASN A 505 28.20 -11.70 -29.27
N ALA A 506 27.60 -10.68 -28.66
CA ALA A 506 27.95 -9.28 -28.88
C ALA A 506 29.12 -8.77 -28.02
N SER A 507 29.74 -9.63 -27.20
CA SER A 507 30.83 -9.26 -26.26
C SER A 507 30.45 -8.11 -25.28
N LYS A 508 29.16 -8.03 -24.91
CA LYS A 508 28.60 -7.05 -23.97
C LYS A 508 28.66 -7.58 -22.53
N ILE A 509 29.86 -7.59 -21.95
CA ILE A 509 30.14 -8.29 -20.69
C ILE A 509 29.50 -7.64 -19.46
N LYS A 510 29.35 -6.31 -19.45
CA LYS A 510 28.68 -5.61 -18.36
C LYS A 510 27.21 -6.03 -18.29
N GLU A 511 26.52 -5.95 -19.43
CA GLU A 511 25.12 -6.34 -19.55
C GLU A 511 24.91 -7.83 -19.28
N LEU A 512 25.82 -8.69 -19.75
CA LEU A 512 25.80 -10.11 -19.42
C LEU A 512 25.92 -10.36 -17.91
N ARG A 513 26.82 -9.63 -17.23
CA ARG A 513 27.00 -9.73 -15.77
C ARG A 513 25.74 -9.34 -15.02
N ASP A 514 25.08 -8.27 -15.43
CA ASP A 514 23.82 -7.83 -14.85
C ASP A 514 22.76 -8.95 -14.99
N GLN A 515 22.65 -9.58 -16.16
CA GLN A 515 21.75 -10.72 -16.33
C GLN A 515 22.15 -11.95 -15.49
N VAL A 516 23.45 -12.19 -15.27
CA VAL A 516 23.95 -13.27 -14.39
C VAL A 516 23.52 -13.04 -12.94
N ILE A 517 23.54 -11.79 -12.45
CA ILE A 517 23.06 -11.46 -11.10
C ILE A 517 21.55 -11.75 -10.97
N ILE A 518 20.75 -11.38 -11.97
CA ILE A 518 19.32 -11.69 -12.02
C ILE A 518 19.09 -13.21 -12.01
N ALA A 519 19.82 -13.95 -12.84
CA ALA A 519 19.75 -15.42 -12.88
C ALA A 519 20.12 -16.05 -11.53
N GLN A 520 21.15 -15.52 -10.85
CA GLN A 520 21.56 -15.99 -9.54
C GLN A 520 20.46 -15.76 -8.50
N ALA A 521 19.86 -14.57 -8.47
CA ALA A 521 18.79 -14.24 -7.54
C ALA A 521 17.56 -15.13 -7.77
N LEU A 522 17.21 -15.41 -9.03
CA LEU A 522 16.06 -16.24 -9.40
C LEU A 522 16.29 -17.75 -9.26
N ALA A 523 17.49 -18.20 -8.91
CA ALA A 523 17.77 -19.62 -8.64
C ALA A 523 16.87 -20.20 -7.52
N CYS A 524 16.34 -19.36 -6.63
CA CYS A 524 15.39 -19.80 -5.60
C CYS A 524 14.07 -20.35 -6.18
N VAL A 525 13.71 -19.98 -7.41
CA VAL A 525 12.50 -20.43 -8.10
C VAL A 525 12.66 -21.84 -8.68
N ASP A 526 13.88 -22.32 -8.89
CA ASP A 526 14.14 -23.60 -9.57
C ASP A 526 13.44 -24.79 -8.90
N ARG A 527 13.38 -24.81 -7.57
CA ARG A 527 12.67 -25.85 -6.81
C ARG A 527 11.17 -25.84 -7.09
N PHE A 528 10.58 -24.66 -7.18
CA PHE A 528 9.16 -24.48 -7.49
C PHE A 528 8.82 -24.90 -8.94
N CYS A 529 9.77 -24.72 -9.85
CA CYS A 529 9.64 -25.04 -11.28
C CYS A 529 10.29 -26.36 -11.70
N ALA A 530 10.67 -27.23 -10.74
CA ALA A 530 11.46 -28.44 -11.02
C ALA A 530 10.85 -29.35 -12.11
N ASN A 531 9.52 -29.42 -12.17
CA ASN A 531 8.79 -30.26 -13.14
C ASN A 531 8.86 -29.72 -14.57
N ILE A 532 9.07 -28.41 -14.76
CA ILE A 532 9.03 -27.76 -16.07
C ILE A 532 10.43 -27.39 -16.57
N LEU A 533 11.34 -27.01 -15.68
CA LEU A 533 12.71 -26.63 -16.04
C LEU A 533 13.67 -27.82 -16.21
N ALA A 534 13.30 -29.03 -15.76
CA ALA A 534 13.99 -30.30 -16.05
C ALA A 534 15.54 -30.29 -15.93
N GLY A 535 16.08 -29.54 -14.97
CA GLY A 535 17.54 -29.44 -14.75
C GLY A 535 18.27 -28.43 -15.63
N ASN A 536 17.54 -27.54 -16.30
CA ASN A 536 18.04 -26.34 -16.97
C ASN A 536 17.46 -25.10 -16.28
N GLY A 537 17.67 -24.99 -14.96
CA GLY A 537 17.11 -23.91 -14.16
C GLY A 537 17.82 -22.56 -14.34
N PHE A 538 17.42 -21.57 -13.56
CA PHE A 538 18.15 -20.30 -13.43
C PHE A 538 19.54 -20.52 -12.81
N ALA A 539 19.70 -21.49 -11.90
CA ALA A 539 20.99 -21.85 -11.34
C ALA A 539 21.98 -22.37 -12.39
N ASP A 540 21.49 -23.10 -13.40
CA ASP A 540 22.33 -23.64 -14.46
C ASP A 540 22.70 -22.55 -15.48
N LEU A 541 21.76 -21.66 -15.83
CA LEU A 541 22.05 -20.44 -16.59
C LEU A 541 23.13 -19.61 -15.90
N TYR A 542 22.96 -19.34 -14.60
CA TYR A 542 23.96 -18.63 -13.80
C TYR A 542 25.35 -19.27 -13.92
N LYS A 543 25.46 -20.59 -13.64
CA LYS A 543 26.74 -21.31 -13.70
C LYS A 543 27.35 -21.29 -15.10
N GLN A 544 26.54 -21.43 -16.15
CA GLN A 544 26.99 -21.44 -17.53
C GLN A 544 27.64 -20.11 -17.91
N TYR A 545 26.93 -19.00 -17.74
CA TYR A 545 27.42 -17.69 -18.17
C TYR A 545 28.44 -17.07 -17.21
N GLN A 546 28.41 -17.42 -15.92
CA GLN A 546 29.48 -17.04 -14.99
C GLN A 546 30.84 -17.62 -15.43
N ARG A 547 30.87 -18.86 -15.96
CA ARG A 547 32.10 -19.44 -16.50
C ARG A 547 32.62 -18.69 -17.72
N GLU A 548 31.73 -18.20 -18.58
CA GLU A 548 32.11 -17.41 -19.76
C GLU A 548 32.68 -16.05 -19.35
N ILE A 549 32.04 -15.34 -18.41
CA ILE A 549 32.57 -14.09 -17.84
C ILE A 549 33.97 -14.33 -17.25
N HIS A 550 34.15 -15.40 -16.46
CA HIS A 550 35.46 -15.74 -15.90
C HIS A 550 36.50 -16.05 -16.99
N LYS A 551 36.12 -16.72 -18.08
CA LYS A 551 37.02 -17.05 -19.18
C LYS A 551 37.55 -15.80 -19.86
N GLU A 552 36.68 -14.82 -20.12
CA GLU A 552 37.11 -13.54 -20.71
C GLU A 552 37.95 -12.71 -19.75
N CYS A 553 37.57 -12.62 -18.48
CA CYS A 553 38.39 -11.98 -17.46
C CYS A 553 39.78 -12.61 -17.37
N ARG A 554 39.89 -13.94 -17.52
CA ARG A 554 41.16 -14.67 -17.49
C ARG A 554 42.07 -14.34 -18.67
N ILE A 555 41.51 -14.04 -19.85
CA ILE A 555 42.30 -13.60 -21.01
C ILE A 555 42.89 -12.22 -20.73
N ALA A 556 42.07 -11.26 -20.30
CA ALA A 556 42.53 -9.91 -19.95
C ALA A 556 43.56 -9.94 -18.82
N TYR A 557 43.34 -10.79 -17.82
CA TYR A 557 44.29 -11.06 -16.75
C TYR A 557 45.65 -11.58 -17.26
N LYS A 558 45.65 -12.56 -18.16
CA LYS A 558 46.88 -13.11 -18.74
C LYS A 558 47.65 -12.05 -19.53
N THR A 559 46.95 -11.14 -20.20
CA THR A 559 47.54 -10.00 -20.88
C THR A 559 48.25 -9.05 -19.90
N VAL A 560 47.63 -8.74 -18.75
CA VAL A 560 48.27 -7.92 -17.71
C VAL A 560 49.56 -8.58 -17.21
N LEU A 561 49.52 -9.89 -16.90
CA LEU A 561 50.72 -10.61 -16.45
C LEU A 561 51.83 -10.64 -17.51
N ASP A 562 51.48 -10.80 -18.79
CA ASP A 562 52.45 -10.77 -19.88
C ASP A 562 53.14 -9.41 -19.98
N TYR A 563 52.39 -8.30 -19.88
CA TYR A 563 52.97 -6.96 -19.84
C TYR A 563 53.86 -6.71 -18.61
N ILE A 564 53.46 -7.21 -17.43
CA ILE A 564 54.29 -7.14 -16.21
C ILE A 564 55.62 -7.87 -16.44
N SER A 565 55.58 -9.06 -17.04
CA SER A 565 56.78 -9.88 -17.30
C SER A 565 57.75 -9.22 -18.29
N LYS A 566 57.23 -8.40 -19.21
CA LYS A 566 58.00 -7.62 -20.19
C LYS A 566 58.48 -6.27 -19.65
N GLY A 567 58.02 -5.85 -18.48
CA GLY A 567 58.30 -4.52 -17.92
C GLY A 567 57.62 -3.38 -18.70
N ASP A 568 56.52 -3.67 -19.41
CA ASP A 568 55.77 -2.72 -20.21
C ASP A 568 54.64 -2.08 -19.38
N TYR A 569 55.05 -1.28 -18.40
CA TYR A 569 54.13 -0.65 -17.44
C TYR A 569 53.09 0.30 -18.05
N PRO A 570 53.32 1.01 -19.18
CA PRO A 570 52.26 1.73 -19.88
C PRO A 570 51.07 0.83 -20.25
N ASN A 571 51.36 -0.34 -20.81
CA ASN A 571 50.34 -1.30 -21.24
C ASN A 571 49.74 -2.08 -20.07
N VAL A 572 50.48 -2.27 -18.97
CA VAL A 572 49.92 -2.78 -17.71
C VAL A 572 48.81 -1.85 -17.19
N ASP A 573 49.07 -0.54 -17.07
CA ASP A 573 48.08 0.41 -16.55
C ASP A 573 46.82 0.51 -17.43
N MET A 574 47.01 0.47 -18.75
CA MET A 574 45.91 0.43 -19.71
C MET A 574 45.06 -0.86 -19.54
N ALA A 575 45.71 -2.02 -19.53
CA ALA A 575 45.03 -3.30 -19.38
C ALA A 575 44.38 -3.47 -17.99
N LEU A 576 44.94 -2.86 -16.94
CA LEU A 576 44.35 -2.81 -15.61
C LEU A 576 43.09 -1.93 -15.57
N SER A 577 43.09 -0.82 -16.32
CA SER A 577 41.92 0.05 -16.45
C SER A 577 40.78 -0.68 -17.17
N ASP A 578 41.09 -1.46 -18.21
CA ASP A 578 40.11 -2.27 -18.96
C ASP A 578 39.43 -3.38 -18.14
N ILE A 579 40.04 -3.76 -17.02
CA ILE A 579 39.50 -4.76 -16.08
C ILE A 579 39.08 -4.17 -14.74
N GLN A 580 39.17 -2.84 -14.55
CA GLN A 580 38.86 -2.19 -13.27
C GLN A 580 37.38 -2.35 -12.88
N ASP A 581 36.47 -2.31 -13.87
CA ASP A 581 35.03 -2.53 -13.68
C ASP A 581 34.66 -4.03 -13.60
N LYS A 582 35.64 -4.91 -13.85
CA LYS A 582 35.48 -6.37 -13.75
C LYS A 582 35.97 -6.80 -12.37
N PRO A 583 35.17 -7.50 -11.56
CA PRO A 583 35.65 -8.05 -10.30
C PRO A 583 36.68 -9.11 -10.65
N LEU A 584 37.95 -8.74 -10.56
CA LEU A 584 39.05 -9.68 -10.57
C LEU A 584 38.74 -10.73 -9.51
N ASN A 585 38.80 -12.01 -9.90
CA ASN A 585 38.81 -13.10 -8.93
C ASN A 585 39.87 -12.74 -7.87
N PRO A 586 39.57 -12.83 -6.56
CA PRO A 586 40.51 -12.50 -5.50
C PRO A 586 41.89 -13.14 -5.69
N ARG A 587 41.91 -14.36 -6.25
CA ARG A 587 43.13 -15.09 -6.58
C ARG A 587 43.95 -14.41 -7.70
N ASP A 588 43.28 -13.99 -8.76
CA ASP A 588 43.91 -13.34 -9.91
C ASP A 588 44.44 -11.96 -9.50
N LYS A 589 43.65 -11.18 -8.74
CA LYS A 589 44.10 -9.91 -8.18
C LYS A 589 45.38 -10.07 -7.36
N ALA A 590 45.40 -11.02 -6.43
CA ALA A 590 46.57 -11.27 -5.58
C ALA A 590 47.83 -11.62 -6.39
N GLN A 591 47.67 -12.40 -7.47
CA GLN A 591 48.80 -12.75 -8.33
C GLN A 591 49.30 -11.56 -9.17
N ILE A 592 48.42 -10.69 -9.71
CA ILE A 592 48.85 -9.43 -10.34
C ILE A 592 49.66 -8.58 -9.36
N GLN A 593 49.17 -8.44 -8.12
CA GLN A 593 49.85 -7.65 -7.08
C GLN A 593 51.25 -8.21 -6.80
N ASN A 594 51.34 -9.53 -6.62
CA ASN A 594 52.60 -10.20 -6.36
C ASN A 594 53.59 -10.06 -7.54
N ASP A 595 53.14 -10.25 -8.77
CA ASP A 595 54.02 -10.17 -9.95
C ASP A 595 54.47 -8.73 -10.23
N LEU A 596 53.59 -7.74 -10.02
CA LEU A 596 53.96 -6.31 -10.03
C LEU A 596 55.04 -6.00 -9.00
N HIS A 597 54.81 -6.45 -7.76
CA HIS A 597 55.75 -6.26 -6.65
C HIS A 597 57.12 -6.88 -6.98
N CYS A 598 57.14 -8.14 -7.41
CA CYS A 598 58.37 -8.84 -7.76
C CYS A 598 59.09 -8.18 -8.95
N SER A 599 58.37 -7.80 -10.00
CA SER A 599 58.94 -7.19 -11.20
C SER A 599 59.59 -5.83 -10.89
N LEU A 600 58.89 -4.97 -10.16
CA LEU A 600 59.39 -3.64 -9.79
C LEU A 600 60.56 -3.71 -8.79
N ASN A 601 60.48 -4.58 -7.78
CA ASN A 601 61.59 -4.77 -6.84
C ASN A 601 62.84 -5.33 -7.52
N LYS A 602 62.67 -6.28 -8.45
CA LYS A 602 63.76 -6.78 -9.27
C LYS A 602 64.38 -5.64 -10.08
N LEU A 603 63.56 -4.84 -10.78
CA LEU A 603 64.04 -3.72 -11.59
C LEU A 603 64.84 -2.71 -10.77
N MET A 604 64.35 -2.35 -9.57
CA MET A 604 65.04 -1.44 -8.65
C MET A 604 66.38 -2.03 -8.18
N ASN A 605 66.40 -3.30 -7.78
CA ASN A 605 67.60 -3.95 -7.27
C ASN A 605 68.66 -4.18 -8.36
N ASP A 606 68.24 -4.57 -9.56
CA ASP A 606 69.12 -4.73 -10.72
C ASP A 606 69.76 -3.38 -11.06
N THR A 607 68.96 -2.31 -11.13
CA THR A 607 69.47 -0.94 -11.39
C THR A 607 70.47 -0.48 -10.34
N LYS A 608 70.17 -0.69 -9.04
CA LYS A 608 71.10 -0.38 -7.93
C LYS A 608 72.39 -1.19 -8.05
N SER A 609 72.29 -2.47 -8.40
CA SER A 609 73.44 -3.37 -8.53
C SER A 609 74.35 -2.95 -9.69
N ILE A 610 73.76 -2.62 -10.85
CA ILE A 610 74.50 -2.13 -12.01
C ILE A 610 75.16 -0.79 -11.69
N ALA A 611 74.43 0.15 -11.07
CA ALA A 611 74.99 1.44 -10.67
C ALA A 611 76.17 1.26 -9.70
N ASN A 612 76.00 0.45 -8.66
CA ASN A 612 77.08 0.17 -7.70
C ASN A 612 78.30 -0.50 -8.37
N TRP A 613 78.07 -1.40 -9.33
CA TRP A 613 79.14 -2.04 -10.10
C TRP A 613 79.93 -1.04 -10.97
N LEU A 614 79.25 -0.03 -11.53
CA LEU A 614 79.87 1.05 -12.30
C LEU A 614 80.73 1.99 -11.44
N SER A 615 80.58 1.98 -10.10
CA SER A 615 81.33 2.86 -9.20
C SER A 615 82.84 2.64 -9.34
N GLY A 616 83.55 3.64 -9.86
CA GLY A 616 85.01 3.60 -10.10
C GLY A 616 85.43 2.87 -11.38
N LYS A 617 84.49 2.55 -12.28
CA LYS A 617 84.78 1.90 -13.57
C LYS A 617 84.14 2.59 -14.76
N VAL A 618 83.34 3.63 -14.57
CA VAL A 618 82.48 4.29 -15.59
C VAL A 618 83.17 4.51 -16.93
N GLU A 619 84.44 4.88 -16.93
CA GLU A 619 85.18 5.36 -18.09
C GLU A 619 85.60 4.27 -19.09
N ARG A 620 85.31 2.99 -18.79
CA ARG A 620 85.56 1.89 -19.73
C ARG A 620 84.48 1.85 -20.80
N GLU A 621 84.89 1.78 -22.07
CA GLU A 621 84.00 1.73 -23.24
C GLU A 621 82.97 0.58 -23.16
N ASP A 622 83.37 -0.56 -22.58
CA ASP A 622 82.54 -1.75 -22.36
C ASP A 622 81.32 -1.49 -21.45
N ASN A 623 81.26 -0.36 -20.74
CA ASN A 623 80.22 -0.02 -19.78
C ASN A 623 79.00 0.70 -20.38
N ARG A 624 79.05 1.05 -21.66
CA ARG A 624 77.99 1.81 -22.34
C ARG A 624 76.63 1.12 -22.28
N ASN A 625 76.62 -0.21 -22.35
CA ASN A 625 75.41 -1.01 -22.29
C ASN A 625 74.76 -0.93 -20.90
N GLN A 626 75.55 -0.96 -19.83
CA GLN A 626 75.11 -0.86 -18.44
C GLN A 626 74.51 0.50 -18.12
N ILE A 627 75.09 1.59 -18.67
CA ILE A 627 74.55 2.95 -18.51
C ILE A 627 73.18 3.07 -19.21
N THR A 628 73.06 2.48 -20.40
CA THR A 628 71.81 2.46 -21.16
C THR A 628 70.74 1.64 -20.42
N GLU A 629 71.11 0.49 -19.85
CA GLU A 629 70.23 -0.35 -19.05
C GLU A 629 69.73 0.35 -17.77
N ILE A 630 70.60 1.07 -17.05
CA ILE A 630 70.20 1.90 -15.90
C ILE A 630 69.15 2.93 -16.34
N LYS A 631 69.42 3.66 -17.42
CA LYS A 631 68.51 4.69 -17.94
C LYS A 631 67.14 4.10 -18.30
N GLU A 632 67.12 2.98 -19.01
CA GLU A 632 65.89 2.28 -19.38
C GLU A 632 65.11 1.79 -18.15
N ASN A 633 65.79 1.25 -17.14
CA ASN A 633 65.14 0.76 -15.93
C ASN A 633 64.58 1.91 -15.08
N ILE A 634 65.32 3.01 -14.92
CA ILE A 634 64.82 4.21 -14.22
C ILE A 634 63.55 4.73 -14.90
N GLU A 635 63.55 4.81 -16.23
CA GLU A 635 62.37 5.30 -16.97
C GLU A 635 61.16 4.36 -16.78
N LYS A 636 61.36 3.04 -16.83
CA LYS A 636 60.29 2.06 -16.55
C LYS A 636 59.72 2.21 -15.13
N ILE A 637 60.58 2.38 -14.11
CA ILE A 637 60.16 2.60 -12.72
C ILE A 637 59.37 3.91 -12.60
N ARG A 638 59.87 4.98 -13.22
CA ARG A 638 59.23 6.29 -13.21
C ARG A 638 57.85 6.25 -13.86
N ILE A 639 57.72 5.54 -14.99
CA ILE A 639 56.42 5.30 -15.63
C ILE A 639 55.49 4.60 -14.65
N ALA A 640 55.90 3.48 -14.03
CA ALA A 640 55.07 2.74 -13.08
C ALA A 640 54.61 3.61 -11.89
N CYS A 641 55.50 4.44 -11.33
CA CYS A 641 55.18 5.40 -10.26
C CYS A 641 54.09 6.41 -10.64
N ASN A 642 54.05 6.81 -11.91
CA ASN A 642 53.11 7.82 -12.41
C ASN A 642 51.75 7.22 -12.84
N LYS A 643 51.57 5.90 -12.75
CA LYS A 643 50.35 5.20 -13.16
C LYS A 643 49.46 4.85 -11.96
N HIS A 644 48.25 5.42 -11.94
CA HIS A 644 47.35 5.33 -10.79
C HIS A 644 46.90 3.90 -10.49
N MET A 645 46.59 3.09 -11.51
CA MET A 645 46.08 1.72 -11.28
C MET A 645 47.17 0.79 -10.74
N ILE A 646 48.40 0.96 -11.22
CA ILE A 646 49.56 0.22 -10.71
C ILE A 646 49.77 0.57 -9.23
N MET A 647 49.85 1.86 -8.91
CA MET A 647 50.07 2.31 -7.52
C MET A 647 48.96 1.87 -6.57
N LYS A 648 47.69 1.86 -7.01
CA LYS A 648 46.54 1.42 -6.19
C LYS A 648 46.58 -0.08 -5.84
N LEU A 649 47.26 -0.89 -6.66
CA LEU A 649 47.36 -2.34 -6.44
C LEU A 649 48.56 -2.74 -5.58
N LEU A 650 49.59 -1.91 -5.48
CA LEU A 650 50.78 -2.18 -4.67
C LEU A 650 50.51 -1.97 -3.18
N ASP A 651 51.21 -2.74 -2.34
CA ASP A 651 51.27 -2.51 -0.89
C ASP A 651 52.01 -1.20 -0.54
N GLU A 652 51.72 -0.64 0.63
CA GLU A 652 52.26 0.65 1.07
C GLU A 652 53.79 0.65 1.16
N ASP A 653 54.41 -0.47 1.53
CA ASP A 653 55.86 -0.61 1.65
C ASP A 653 56.52 -0.46 0.26
N THR A 654 55.98 -1.14 -0.74
CA THR A 654 56.48 -1.08 -2.13
C THR A 654 56.26 0.30 -2.74
N GLN A 655 55.11 0.92 -2.49
CA GLN A 655 54.87 2.30 -2.92
C GLN A 655 55.88 3.27 -2.31
N THR A 656 56.24 3.07 -1.04
CA THR A 656 57.22 3.90 -0.34
C THR A 656 58.63 3.69 -0.90
N SER A 657 59.03 2.44 -1.16
CA SER A 657 60.32 2.14 -1.78
C SER A 657 60.45 2.73 -3.18
N LEU A 658 59.40 2.64 -4.00
CA LEU A 658 59.36 3.24 -5.34
C LEU A 658 59.51 4.76 -5.30
N LYS A 659 58.84 5.45 -4.36
CA LYS A 659 58.97 6.91 -4.19
C LYS A 659 60.36 7.34 -3.72
N LYS A 660 61.04 6.51 -2.93
CA LYS A 660 62.42 6.78 -2.45
C LYS A 660 63.48 6.45 -3.49
N PHE A 661 63.19 5.52 -4.40
CA PHE A 661 64.14 5.00 -5.38
C PHE A 661 64.81 6.09 -6.21
N ASP A 662 64.04 7.07 -6.72
CA ASP A 662 64.59 8.16 -7.54
C ASP A 662 65.69 8.94 -6.79
N ASN A 663 65.48 9.27 -5.51
CA ASN A 663 66.48 9.98 -4.72
C ASN A 663 67.71 9.10 -4.47
N GLU A 664 67.51 7.84 -4.10
CA GLU A 664 68.60 6.90 -3.80
C GLU A 664 69.48 6.61 -5.04
N ILE A 665 68.87 6.43 -6.21
CA ILE A 665 69.61 6.18 -7.44
C ILE A 665 70.31 7.45 -7.92
N ASN A 666 69.67 8.63 -7.80
CA ASN A 666 70.30 9.91 -8.15
C ASN A 666 71.52 10.23 -7.28
N GLU A 667 71.46 9.96 -5.97
CA GLU A 667 72.62 10.08 -5.08
C GLU A 667 73.74 9.12 -5.48
N THR A 668 73.38 7.88 -5.86
CA THR A 668 74.33 6.87 -6.29
C THR A 668 75.01 7.27 -7.60
N LEU A 669 74.23 7.70 -8.61
CA LEU A 669 74.72 8.18 -9.88
C LEU A 669 75.57 9.44 -9.73
N SER A 670 75.18 10.39 -8.89
CA SER A 670 75.98 11.60 -8.60
C SER A 670 77.35 11.24 -8.02
N ARG A 671 77.40 10.28 -7.09
CA ARG A 671 78.66 9.78 -6.51
C ARG A 671 79.53 9.08 -7.56
N ILE A 672 78.90 8.36 -8.48
CA ILE A 672 79.58 7.69 -9.60
C ILE A 672 80.17 8.73 -10.55
N ILE A 673 79.40 9.76 -10.90
CA ILE A 673 79.83 10.89 -11.74
C ILE A 673 81.03 11.59 -11.11
N LEU A 674 80.96 11.94 -9.82
CA LEU A 674 82.07 12.57 -9.11
C LEU A 674 83.35 11.74 -9.11
N LYS A 675 83.25 10.42 -8.89
CA LYS A 675 84.41 9.52 -8.96
C LYS A 675 85.00 9.42 -10.36
N GLY A 676 84.15 9.44 -11.38
CA GLY A 676 84.57 9.50 -12.77
C GLY A 676 85.30 10.81 -13.07
N LEU A 677 84.72 11.95 -12.73
CA LEU A 677 85.37 13.26 -12.90
C LEU A 677 86.76 13.32 -12.23
N ASN A 678 86.90 12.78 -11.01
CA ASN A 678 88.20 12.71 -10.33
C ASN A 678 89.21 11.79 -11.04
N SER A 679 88.73 10.74 -11.71
CA SER A 679 89.59 9.80 -12.45
C SER A 679 90.02 10.41 -13.79
N ILE A 680 89.13 11.15 -14.46
CA ILE A 680 89.45 12.02 -15.61
C ILE A 680 90.49 13.07 -15.23
N GLU A 681 90.29 13.77 -14.10
CA GLU A 681 91.25 14.75 -13.58
C GLU A 681 92.63 14.11 -13.39
N ALA A 682 92.69 12.90 -12.81
CA ALA A 682 93.93 12.14 -12.70
C ALA A 682 94.54 11.72 -14.05
N PHE A 683 93.72 11.41 -15.07
CA PHE A 683 94.21 11.16 -16.43
C PHE A 683 94.78 12.42 -17.09
N MET A 684 94.13 13.58 -16.88
CA MET A 684 94.66 14.87 -17.36
C MET A 684 95.99 15.22 -16.68
N ASP A 685 96.09 15.02 -15.36
CA ASP A 685 97.32 15.26 -14.60
C ASP A 685 98.48 14.33 -15.02
N ALA A 686 98.16 13.19 -15.64
CA ALA A 686 99.11 12.22 -16.17
C ALA A 686 99.40 12.40 -17.68
N ASP A 687 98.96 13.51 -18.30
CA ASP A 687 99.05 13.81 -19.74
C ASP A 687 98.35 12.78 -20.67
N SER A 688 97.40 12.01 -20.13
CA SER A 688 96.63 10.98 -20.83
C SER A 688 95.34 11.55 -21.42
N PHE A 689 95.46 12.54 -22.30
CA PHE A 689 94.32 13.35 -22.79
C PHE A 689 93.28 12.54 -23.59
N SER A 690 93.70 11.48 -24.30
CA SER A 690 92.77 10.63 -25.04
C SER A 690 91.82 9.87 -24.10
N GLU A 691 92.34 9.38 -22.98
CA GLU A 691 91.59 8.70 -21.94
C GLU A 691 90.69 9.67 -21.18
N ALA A 692 91.17 10.88 -20.90
CA ALA A 692 90.37 11.93 -20.27
C ALA A 692 89.19 12.40 -21.17
N GLU A 693 89.43 12.57 -22.48
CA GLU A 693 88.38 12.92 -23.45
C GLU A 693 87.34 11.80 -23.58
N HIS A 694 87.80 10.55 -23.67
CA HIS A 694 86.92 9.38 -23.72
C HIS A 694 86.11 9.19 -22.42
N GLY A 695 86.73 9.39 -21.27
CA GLY A 695 86.08 9.41 -19.97
C GLY A 695 84.99 10.47 -19.91
N MET A 696 85.28 11.70 -20.36
CA MET A 696 84.31 12.81 -20.40
C MET A 696 83.12 12.51 -21.31
N GLU A 697 83.39 11.94 -22.49
CA GLU A 697 82.32 11.57 -23.42
C GLU A 697 81.42 10.46 -22.84
N THR A 698 82.00 9.53 -22.08
CA THR A 698 81.26 8.43 -21.42
C THR A 698 80.45 8.94 -20.23
N LEU A 699 81.02 9.83 -19.41
CA LEU A 699 80.35 10.48 -18.29
C LEU A 699 79.20 11.40 -18.72
N SER A 700 79.31 12.08 -19.86
CA SER A 700 78.24 12.92 -20.40
C SER A 700 76.94 12.16 -20.71
N LYS A 701 77.01 10.83 -20.80
CA LYS A 701 75.90 9.92 -21.13
C LYS A 701 75.25 9.30 -19.88
N VAL A 702 75.88 9.43 -18.70
CA VAL A 702 75.37 9.00 -17.38
C VAL A 702 74.52 10.12 -16.79
#